data_AF-A0A8D3CWY2-F1
#
_entry.id   AF-A0A8D3CWY2-F1
#
_cell.length_a   1.000
_cell.length_b   1.000
_cell.length_c   1.000
_cell.angle_alpha   90.00
_cell.angle_beta   90.00
_cell.angle_gamma   90.00
#
_symmetry.space_group_name_H-M   'P 1'
#
loop_
_entity.id
_entity.type
_entity.pdbx_description
1 polymer ?
#
loop_
_entity_poly.entity_id
_entity_poly.type
_entity_poly.pdbx_seq_one_letter_code
_entity_poly.pdbx_strand_id
1 'polypeptide(L)'
;ILKSPAERSGEDVDIILERLRNVKAFERFHPSLLQQICLCGFYECLEKGITLYRQGDIGTSWYAVLSGSLDVKVSETSSYQDAVVICTLGTGTAFGESILDNTPRHATIVTRELSELLRIEQREFRSLWEKYHQCMAGLLAPPYGVMESSCSADSKLKALIEPLIENHTPLTNVPSEKILRAGKILRNAILSRAPHMIRDRKYHLKTYRQCCVGTELVDWQMQQSSCIHSRIQAVGMWQVLLEEGVLNHVDQELSFQDKYLFYRFLDDEQEGAPLPSEEERQESQEELQDTLLLLSQVGPDAHMRMILRKHPSERTADDLEIIYEELLHIKALSHLSTTVSRKFSVLSGLFSQGEEGTSWYIILKGSVNVVIYGKGVVCTLHEGDDFGKLALVNDAPRAASIEDFNTILRDVEANTVRLKEHGEDVLVLEKSLSSSRTSVHGASSSNYKYKVMSGTPEKILEHLLEMMRLDSQFTESALEDFVLMHCVFIPNSQLCPVLMAQYPFSPLLPNGSEQEKLDYTLNNKRRVIRLVTQWAAVHGYQLQEEDASVAFLQEFFMAASDDAKAIPAIRDQLTELGRIHKVLLRQFSMGNEKLHKRQPIKGNDEILFKVYCCDHTYTTIRVPVATSVTEVTGAVADKLGSAEDLLLVNLSSAGEKLIFKPNDVSVFSTLSPNGRLFACRRDQLDSLTPLPEQEGPSTGSLASFELISSKDLFHCVHELELLYHTFGRQNVKKTTVNLDLFLRRFNEIQFWVISEVCLCSQLSKRVQLLKKFIKIAAHCKEYRNLNAFFAVIMGLSNPAVSRLSQTWEKLPSKFKKFYSEFENLMDPSRNHRAYRLTVAKLEPPIIPFMPLLIKDMTFTHEGNRTFIDSLVNFEKMRMIANTVKTMRHCRSQPFSPDSPLASKTHPEVRTYVRQLNVIDNQRTLTQLSHELEPRRS
;
A
#
# COMPACT_ATOMS: atom_id res chain seq x y z
N ILE A 1 24.92 2.31 4.46
CA ILE A 1 25.44 3.61 3.95
C ILE A 1 25.60 4.66 5.05
N LEU A 2 24.90 4.56 6.20
CA LEU A 2 25.06 5.51 7.34
C LEU A 2 26.47 5.49 7.98
N LYS A 3 27.18 4.36 7.93
CA LYS A 3 28.61 4.30 8.27
C LYS A 3 29.43 5.09 7.25
N SER A 4 30.42 5.82 7.73
CA SER A 4 31.35 6.54 6.85
C SER A 4 32.05 5.56 5.89
N PRO A 5 32.40 5.97 4.65
CA PRO A 5 33.16 5.13 3.71
C PRO A 5 34.34 4.36 4.32
N ALA A 6 35.07 5.00 5.24
CA ALA A 6 36.25 4.43 5.89
C ALA A 6 35.95 3.31 6.91
N GLU A 7 34.71 3.21 7.38
CA GLU A 7 34.30 2.27 8.45
C GLU A 7 33.47 1.08 7.92
N ARG A 8 33.34 0.95 6.60
CA ARG A 8 32.52 -0.10 5.98
C ARG A 8 33.26 -1.44 5.98
N SER A 9 32.57 -2.48 6.43
CA SER A 9 33.01 -3.87 6.26
C SER A 9 32.66 -4.41 4.87
N GLY A 10 33.21 -5.57 4.50
CA GLY A 10 32.79 -6.28 3.28
C GLY A 10 31.29 -6.61 3.27
N GLU A 11 30.74 -7.04 4.41
CA GLU A 11 29.31 -7.31 4.56
C GLU A 11 28.45 -6.05 4.38
N ASP A 12 28.90 -4.90 4.89
CA ASP A 12 28.21 -3.62 4.68
C ASP A 12 28.13 -3.30 3.18
N VAL A 13 29.21 -3.52 2.44
CA VAL A 13 29.27 -3.29 0.98
C VAL A 13 28.35 -4.25 0.24
N ASP A 14 28.30 -5.53 0.61
CA ASP A 14 27.43 -6.51 -0.04
C ASP A 14 25.94 -6.16 0.14
N ILE A 15 25.54 -5.73 1.34
CA ILE A 15 24.16 -5.29 1.62
C ILE A 15 23.81 -4.05 0.78
N ILE A 16 24.73 -3.09 0.70
CA ILE A 16 24.53 -1.86 -0.11
C ILE A 16 24.44 -2.22 -1.59
N LEU A 17 25.33 -3.09 -2.07
CA LEU A 17 25.39 -3.53 -3.46
C LEU A 17 24.08 -4.17 -3.90
N GLU A 18 23.52 -5.06 -3.08
CA GLU A 18 22.24 -5.72 -3.35
C GLU A 18 21.08 -4.71 -3.43
N ARG A 19 21.15 -3.62 -2.66
CA ARG A 19 20.18 -2.53 -2.74
C ARG A 19 20.37 -1.66 -3.98
N LEU A 20 21.60 -1.27 -4.30
CA LEU A 20 21.91 -0.36 -5.40
C LEU A 20 21.77 -1.02 -6.78
N ARG A 21 21.93 -2.34 -6.89
CA ARG A 21 21.76 -3.08 -8.16
C ARG A 21 20.36 -2.89 -8.76
N ASN A 22 19.37 -2.63 -7.91
CA ASN A 22 17.98 -2.45 -8.30
C ASN A 22 17.60 -0.99 -8.61
N VAL A 23 18.56 -0.06 -8.58
CA VAL A 23 18.33 1.36 -8.92
C VAL A 23 18.55 1.55 -10.42
N LYS A 24 17.59 2.18 -11.10
CA LYS A 24 17.57 2.30 -12.56
C LYS A 24 18.83 2.97 -13.15
N ALA A 25 19.33 4.03 -12.53
CA ALA A 25 20.60 4.66 -12.91
C ALA A 25 21.81 3.69 -12.92
N PHE A 26 21.75 2.59 -12.17
CA PHE A 26 22.83 1.64 -12.00
C PHE A 26 22.61 0.31 -12.73
N GLU A 27 21.49 0.13 -13.43
CA GLU A 27 21.13 -1.13 -14.07
C GLU A 27 22.17 -1.57 -15.11
N ARG A 28 22.78 -0.62 -15.82
CA ARG A 28 23.80 -0.85 -16.84
C ARG A 28 25.23 -0.80 -16.30
N PHE A 29 25.42 -0.58 -15.00
CA PHE A 29 26.76 -0.46 -14.43
C PHE A 29 27.40 -1.83 -14.23
N HIS A 30 28.67 -1.94 -14.61
CA HIS A 30 29.46 -3.13 -14.32
C HIS A 30 29.51 -3.37 -12.80
N PRO A 31 29.40 -4.61 -12.30
CA PRO A 31 29.38 -4.90 -10.86
C PRO A 31 30.55 -4.28 -10.09
N SER A 32 31.74 -4.23 -10.70
CA SER A 32 32.92 -3.58 -10.11
C SER A 32 32.74 -2.07 -9.93
N LEU A 33 32.09 -1.37 -10.87
CA LEU A 33 31.80 0.06 -10.73
C LEU A 33 30.81 0.29 -9.59
N LEU A 34 29.75 -0.54 -9.53
CA LEU A 34 28.75 -0.43 -8.47
C LEU A 34 29.36 -0.70 -7.09
N GLN A 35 30.29 -1.64 -6.98
CA GLN A 35 31.05 -1.89 -5.75
C GLN A 35 31.90 -0.68 -5.35
N GLN A 36 32.54 0.01 -6.28
CA GLN A 36 33.27 1.25 -5.96
C GLN A 36 32.33 2.36 -5.48
N ILE A 37 31.16 2.49 -6.09
CA ILE A 37 30.11 3.42 -5.63
C ILE A 37 29.65 3.08 -4.21
N CYS A 38 29.51 1.78 -3.89
CA CYS A 38 29.19 1.32 -2.52
C CYS A 38 30.28 1.66 -1.51
N LEU A 39 31.54 1.76 -1.93
CA LEU A 39 32.66 2.11 -1.07
C LEU A 39 32.70 3.62 -0.79
N CYS A 40 32.48 4.47 -1.79
CA CYS A 40 32.66 5.92 -1.66
C CYS A 40 31.37 6.74 -1.46
N GLY A 41 30.18 6.18 -1.72
CA GLY A 41 28.93 6.93 -1.69
C GLY A 41 28.43 7.26 -0.28
N PHE A 42 27.86 8.45 -0.09
CA PHE A 42 27.23 8.91 1.15
C PHE A 42 25.70 8.87 1.03
N TYR A 43 25.03 8.68 2.16
CA TYR A 43 23.56 8.72 2.22
C TYR A 43 23.10 10.06 2.77
N GLU A 44 22.18 10.71 2.06
CA GLU A 44 21.51 11.92 2.53
C GLU A 44 20.00 11.67 2.61
N CYS A 45 19.40 11.99 3.75
CA CYS A 45 17.94 12.03 3.92
C CYS A 45 17.57 13.48 4.15
N LEU A 46 16.88 14.07 3.17
CA LEU A 46 16.56 15.49 3.12
C LEU A 46 15.05 15.68 3.26
N GLU A 47 14.64 16.61 4.13
CA GLU A 47 13.24 16.99 4.27
C GLU A 47 12.73 17.75 3.04
N LYS A 48 11.41 17.94 2.94
CA LYS A 48 10.79 18.74 1.88
C LYS A 48 11.24 20.20 1.93
N GLY A 49 11.56 20.77 0.77
CA GLY A 49 11.88 22.19 0.59
C GLY A 49 13.37 22.55 0.78
N ILE A 50 14.24 21.56 0.98
CA ILE A 50 15.68 21.75 1.13
C ILE A 50 16.30 22.01 -0.25
N THR A 51 17.08 23.09 -0.36
CA THR A 51 17.83 23.41 -1.58
C THR A 51 19.21 22.77 -1.50
N LEU A 52 19.52 21.85 -2.42
CA LEU A 52 20.83 21.19 -2.46
C LEU A 52 21.92 22.16 -2.92
N TYR A 53 21.64 22.91 -3.98
CA TYR A 53 22.49 23.95 -4.54
C TYR A 53 21.66 24.88 -5.40
N ARG A 54 22.18 26.09 -5.65
CA ARG A 54 21.57 27.11 -6.50
C ARG A 54 22.25 27.18 -7.85
N GLN A 55 21.52 27.69 -8.84
CA GLN A 55 22.07 28.03 -10.14
C GLN A 55 23.25 29.00 -10.00
N GLY A 56 24.35 28.71 -10.68
CA GLY A 56 25.59 29.48 -10.62
C GLY A 56 26.56 29.05 -9.51
N ASP A 57 26.13 28.22 -8.55
CA ASP A 57 27.04 27.69 -7.53
C ASP A 57 28.10 26.77 -8.15
N ILE A 58 29.28 26.67 -7.53
CA ILE A 58 30.26 25.63 -7.89
C ILE A 58 29.83 24.31 -7.25
N GLY A 59 29.57 23.30 -8.08
CA GLY A 59 29.15 21.99 -7.62
C GLY A 59 30.27 21.20 -6.94
N THR A 60 29.96 20.47 -5.87
CA THR A 60 30.94 19.66 -5.11
C THR A 60 30.65 18.16 -5.16
N SER A 61 29.48 17.74 -5.63
CA SER A 61 29.03 16.35 -5.56
C SER A 61 28.07 15.99 -6.68
N TRP A 62 28.04 14.70 -7.00
CA TRP A 62 27.09 14.06 -7.90
C TRP A 62 26.07 13.29 -7.06
N TYR A 63 24.82 13.18 -7.54
CA TYR A 63 23.71 12.62 -6.78
C TYR A 63 22.93 11.58 -7.59
N ALA A 64 22.41 10.57 -6.90
CA ALA A 64 21.38 9.67 -7.42
C ALA A 64 20.21 9.58 -6.45
N VAL A 65 18.98 9.66 -6.96
CA VAL A 65 17.77 9.64 -6.12
C VAL A 65 17.41 8.20 -5.79
N LEU A 66 17.50 7.82 -4.51
CA LEU A 66 17.11 6.50 -4.01
C LEU A 66 15.61 6.43 -3.66
N SER A 67 15.04 7.54 -3.21
CA SER A 67 13.62 7.72 -2.87
C SER A 67 13.24 9.20 -2.87
N GLY A 68 11.97 9.53 -3.10
CA GLY A 68 11.47 10.91 -3.18
C GLY A 68 11.63 11.56 -4.56
N SER A 69 11.48 12.89 -4.60
CA SER A 69 11.51 13.71 -5.82
C SER A 69 12.04 15.13 -5.56
N LEU A 70 12.66 15.74 -6.58
CA LEU A 70 13.28 17.05 -6.52
C LEU A 70 12.86 17.93 -7.72
N ASP A 71 12.59 19.21 -7.45
CA ASP A 71 12.32 20.22 -8.47
C ASP A 71 13.62 20.79 -9.04
N VAL A 72 13.70 20.86 -10.37
CA VAL A 72 14.75 21.60 -11.10
C VAL A 72 14.23 23.00 -11.42
N LYS A 73 14.89 24.04 -10.89
CA LYS A 73 14.49 25.44 -11.08
C LYS A 73 15.55 26.22 -11.83
N VAL A 74 15.14 26.98 -12.85
CA VAL A 74 16.04 27.84 -13.63
C VAL A 74 15.52 29.27 -13.64
N SER A 75 16.42 30.23 -13.46
CA SER A 75 16.17 31.66 -13.69
C SER A 75 16.87 32.13 -14.96
N GLU A 76 16.15 32.91 -15.76
CA GLU A 76 16.69 33.66 -16.91
C GLU A 76 17.32 35.00 -16.47
N THR A 77 17.00 35.48 -15.26
CA THR A 77 17.59 36.69 -14.67
C THR A 77 18.71 36.31 -13.69
N SER A 78 19.50 37.30 -13.26
CA SER A 78 20.44 37.12 -12.14
C SER A 78 19.76 37.01 -10.77
N SER A 79 18.43 37.09 -10.71
CA SER A 79 17.64 36.95 -9.49
C SER A 79 17.14 35.52 -9.31
N TYR A 80 17.35 34.97 -8.11
CA TYR A 80 16.83 33.65 -7.73
C TYR A 80 15.32 33.63 -7.48
N GLN A 81 14.70 34.80 -7.27
CA GLN A 81 13.26 34.90 -7.02
C GLN A 81 12.43 34.61 -8.27
N ASP A 82 13.02 34.78 -9.45
CA ASP A 82 12.37 34.52 -10.75
C ASP A 82 12.57 33.07 -11.22
N ALA A 83 13.17 32.21 -10.39
CA ALA A 83 13.50 30.84 -10.76
C ALA A 83 12.22 29.98 -10.87
N VAL A 84 11.98 29.44 -12.07
CA VAL A 84 10.81 28.64 -12.40
C VAL A 84 11.14 27.15 -12.44
N VAL A 85 10.20 26.31 -12.00
CA VAL A 85 10.35 24.84 -12.07
C VAL A 85 10.20 24.38 -13.52
N ILE A 86 11.22 23.73 -14.07
CA ILE A 86 11.23 23.23 -15.45
C ILE A 86 10.85 21.74 -15.55
N CYS A 87 11.30 20.92 -14.60
CA CYS A 87 11.04 19.48 -14.52
C CYS A 87 11.26 18.95 -13.11
N THR A 88 10.81 17.71 -12.87
CA THR A 88 10.99 16.99 -11.60
C THR A 88 11.90 15.79 -11.81
N LEU A 89 12.88 15.58 -10.91
CA LEU A 89 13.74 14.40 -10.86
C LEU A 89 13.19 13.41 -9.83
N GLY A 90 12.90 12.18 -10.25
CA GLY A 90 12.36 11.11 -9.43
C GLY A 90 13.37 10.01 -9.08
N THR A 91 12.86 8.98 -8.40
CA THR A 91 13.64 7.81 -7.98
C THR A 91 14.33 7.12 -9.16
N GLY A 92 15.63 6.88 -9.05
CA GLY A 92 16.43 6.23 -10.08
C GLY A 92 17.04 7.19 -11.10
N THR A 93 16.70 8.47 -11.04
CA THR A 93 17.36 9.53 -11.82
C THR A 93 18.64 9.99 -11.10
N ALA A 94 19.66 10.34 -11.87
CA ALA A 94 20.93 10.86 -11.36
C ALA A 94 21.27 12.21 -12.00
N PHE A 95 22.02 13.03 -11.28
CA PHE A 95 22.29 14.42 -11.68
C PHE A 95 23.54 15.01 -11.00
N GLY A 96 24.06 16.08 -11.57
CA GLY A 96 25.14 16.88 -10.98
C GLY A 96 26.53 16.58 -11.56
N GLU A 97 26.59 15.95 -12.71
CA GLU A 97 27.78 15.60 -13.49
C GLU A 97 28.60 16.81 -13.96
N SER A 98 28.03 18.02 -13.90
CA SER A 98 28.73 19.29 -14.19
C SER A 98 29.98 19.53 -13.34
N ILE A 99 30.16 18.76 -12.26
CA ILE A 99 31.37 18.79 -11.44
C ILE A 99 32.60 18.20 -12.16
N LEU A 100 32.44 17.45 -13.25
CA LEU A 100 33.56 16.79 -13.92
C LEU A 100 34.53 17.79 -14.57
N ASP A 101 34.02 18.93 -15.03
CA ASP A 101 34.79 20.03 -15.63
C ASP A 101 34.72 21.35 -14.83
N ASN A 102 34.10 21.33 -13.64
CA ASN A 102 33.83 22.50 -12.78
C ASN A 102 32.86 23.53 -13.39
N THR A 103 31.97 23.12 -14.29
CA THR A 103 30.93 24.01 -14.79
C THR A 103 29.98 24.40 -13.64
N PRO A 104 29.72 25.72 -13.45
CA PRO A 104 28.74 26.21 -12.48
C PRO A 104 27.38 25.54 -12.68
N ARG A 105 26.63 25.34 -11.60
CA ARG A 105 25.34 24.65 -11.64
C ARG A 105 24.36 25.35 -12.59
N HIS A 106 23.83 24.60 -13.54
CA HIS A 106 22.89 25.12 -14.55
C HIS A 106 21.51 25.49 -13.96
N ALA A 107 21.15 24.89 -12.82
CA ALA A 107 19.85 25.02 -12.18
C ALA A 107 19.97 24.98 -10.65
N THR A 108 18.94 25.47 -9.98
CA THR A 108 18.71 25.32 -8.54
C THR A 108 17.90 24.04 -8.30
N ILE A 109 18.37 23.14 -7.44
CA ILE A 109 17.69 21.88 -7.13
C ILE A 109 17.10 21.93 -5.72
N VAL A 110 15.80 21.64 -5.60
CA VAL A 110 15.08 21.70 -4.32
C VAL A 110 14.27 20.42 -4.11
N THR A 111 14.34 19.82 -2.91
CA THR A 111 13.53 18.64 -2.59
C THR A 111 12.04 19.00 -2.57
N ARG A 112 11.24 18.21 -3.29
CA ARG A 112 9.78 18.41 -3.38
C ARG A 112 9.03 17.66 -2.28
N GLU A 113 9.63 16.60 -1.78
CA GLU A 113 9.19 15.77 -0.67
C GLU A 113 10.40 15.23 0.12
N LEU A 114 10.15 14.43 1.17
CA LEU A 114 11.23 13.73 1.87
C LEU A 114 11.97 12.85 0.88
N SER A 115 13.26 13.12 0.69
CA SER A 115 14.06 12.54 -0.39
C SER A 115 15.31 11.89 0.17
N GLU A 116 15.58 10.68 -0.29
CA GLU A 116 16.77 9.91 0.06
C GLU A 116 17.71 9.87 -1.15
N LEU A 117 18.94 10.34 -0.98
CA LEU A 117 19.91 10.49 -2.06
C LEU A 117 21.19 9.72 -1.74
N LEU A 118 21.80 9.18 -2.80
CA LEU A 118 23.19 8.76 -2.80
C LEU A 118 24.04 9.92 -3.31
N ARG A 119 24.97 10.42 -2.50
CA ARG A 119 25.90 11.48 -2.86
C ARG A 119 27.30 10.93 -3.08
N ILE A 120 27.95 11.29 -4.19
CA ILE A 120 29.37 11.00 -4.45
C ILE A 120 30.11 12.32 -4.59
N GLU A 121 31.20 12.48 -3.85
CA GLU A 121 32.01 13.70 -3.90
C GLU A 121 32.79 13.80 -5.22
N GLN A 122 33.04 15.03 -5.67
CA GLN A 122 33.65 15.32 -6.97
C GLN A 122 34.94 14.55 -7.24
N ARG A 123 35.85 14.46 -6.26
CA ARG A 123 37.14 13.76 -6.40
C ARG A 123 36.93 12.28 -6.74
N GLU A 124 36.06 11.61 -5.98
CA GLU A 124 35.77 10.20 -6.17
C GLU A 124 34.99 9.97 -7.47
N PHE A 125 34.01 10.82 -7.77
CA PHE A 125 33.23 10.72 -9.00
C PHE A 125 34.09 10.90 -10.25
N ARG A 126 35.06 11.83 -10.23
CA ARG A 126 36.01 12.01 -11.33
C ARG A 126 36.89 10.78 -11.54
N SER A 127 37.41 10.19 -10.46
CA SER A 127 38.19 8.94 -10.51
C SER A 127 37.38 7.78 -11.09
N LEU A 128 36.11 7.65 -10.70
CA LEU A 128 35.19 6.65 -11.25
C LEU A 128 34.92 6.88 -12.73
N TRP A 129 34.67 8.12 -13.14
CA TRP A 129 34.41 8.46 -14.53
C TRP A 129 35.63 8.20 -15.41
N GLU A 130 36.84 8.62 -15.02
CA GLU A 130 38.08 8.36 -15.77
C GLU A 130 38.32 6.86 -16.00
N LYS A 131 37.99 6.02 -15.00
CA LYS A 131 38.20 4.57 -15.06
C LYS A 131 37.07 3.81 -15.77
N TYR A 132 35.83 4.30 -15.71
CA TYR A 132 34.63 3.58 -16.18
C TYR A 132 33.77 4.38 -17.17
N HIS A 133 34.33 5.40 -17.84
CA HIS A 133 33.59 6.31 -18.72
C HIS A 133 32.70 5.58 -19.74
N GLN A 134 33.17 4.47 -20.32
CA GLN A 134 32.41 3.66 -21.29
C GLN A 134 31.11 3.09 -20.69
N CYS A 135 31.11 2.71 -19.42
CA CYS A 135 29.95 2.19 -18.71
C CYS A 135 28.98 3.29 -18.25
N MET A 136 29.46 4.53 -18.12
CA MET A 136 28.67 5.68 -17.69
C MET A 136 28.11 6.51 -18.85
N ALA A 137 28.61 6.30 -20.07
CA ALA A 137 28.33 7.16 -21.22
C ALA A 137 26.84 7.23 -21.60
N GLY A 138 26.06 6.20 -21.32
CA GLY A 138 24.61 6.19 -21.55
C GLY A 138 23.75 6.76 -20.41
N LEU A 139 24.37 7.17 -19.30
CA LEU A 139 23.69 7.75 -18.13
C LEU A 139 23.94 9.26 -17.99
N LEU A 140 25.14 9.73 -18.33
CA LEU A 140 25.54 11.13 -18.13
C LEU A 140 25.13 12.02 -19.30
N ALA A 141 24.73 13.27 -19.03
CA ALA A 141 24.44 14.23 -20.09
C ALA A 141 25.72 14.60 -20.88
N PRO A 142 25.59 14.96 -22.18
CA PRO A 142 26.69 15.56 -22.94
C PRO A 142 27.21 16.84 -22.26
N PRO A 143 28.54 17.10 -22.25
CA PRO A 143 29.61 16.39 -22.98
C PRO A 143 30.19 15.16 -22.25
N TYR A 144 29.67 14.78 -21.08
CA TYR A 144 30.25 13.72 -20.24
C TYR A 144 29.82 12.29 -20.63
N GLY A 145 28.73 12.19 -21.39
CA GLY A 145 28.21 10.98 -22.02
C GLY A 145 27.84 11.17 -23.49
N VAL A 146 27.03 10.27 -24.06
CA VAL A 146 26.62 10.30 -25.48
C VAL A 146 25.27 11.02 -25.63
N MET A 147 25.11 11.80 -26.70
CA MET A 147 23.87 12.53 -27.00
C MET A 147 22.70 11.60 -27.38
N GLU A 148 22.99 10.47 -28.03
CA GLU A 148 22.03 9.42 -28.39
C GLU A 148 22.54 8.05 -27.87
N SER A 149 21.68 7.28 -27.20
CA SER A 149 22.02 5.92 -26.74
C SER A 149 21.57 4.81 -27.70
N SER A 150 20.98 5.15 -28.86
CA SER A 150 20.48 4.18 -29.84
C SER A 150 20.69 4.58 -31.32
N CYS A 151 21.37 3.71 -32.07
CA CYS A 151 21.28 3.49 -33.53
C CYS A 151 21.65 4.60 -34.56
N SER A 152 22.67 5.42 -34.34
CA SER A 152 23.20 6.33 -35.39
C SER A 152 24.38 5.78 -36.22
N ALA A 153 24.86 4.54 -35.97
CA ALA A 153 26.05 4.00 -36.65
C ALA A 153 25.80 3.37 -38.04
N ASP A 154 24.56 3.16 -38.47
CA ASP A 154 24.23 2.42 -39.72
C ASP A 154 23.73 3.31 -40.87
N SER A 155 24.25 4.53 -40.97
CA SER A 155 23.85 5.53 -41.98
C SER A 155 24.28 5.20 -43.42
N LYS A 156 24.99 4.09 -43.66
CA LYS A 156 25.39 3.67 -45.02
C LYS A 156 24.44 2.70 -45.71
N LEU A 157 23.45 2.12 -45.01
CA LEU A 157 22.48 1.20 -45.63
C LEU A 157 21.12 1.83 -45.95
N LYS A 158 20.85 3.06 -45.47
CA LYS A 158 19.57 3.77 -45.70
C LYS A 158 19.43 4.45 -47.06
N ALA A 159 20.50 4.54 -47.88
CA ALA A 159 20.49 5.32 -49.12
C ALA A 159 19.96 4.57 -50.37
N LEU A 160 19.40 3.36 -50.23
CA LEU A 160 18.92 2.57 -51.38
C LEU A 160 17.43 2.22 -51.38
N ILE A 161 16.65 2.68 -50.41
CA ILE A 161 15.20 2.41 -50.40
C ILE A 161 14.43 3.62 -49.85
N GLU A 162 13.90 4.43 -50.77
CA GLU A 162 12.66 5.21 -50.59
C GLU A 162 11.88 5.13 -51.92
N PRO A 163 10.54 5.24 -51.96
CA PRO A 163 9.59 5.50 -50.88
C PRO A 163 8.35 4.59 -50.94
N LEU A 164 8.23 3.58 -50.08
CA LEU A 164 6.97 2.88 -49.80
C LEU A 164 7.08 2.29 -48.39
N ILE A 165 6.28 2.78 -47.44
CA ILE A 165 5.63 2.05 -46.34
C ILE A 165 5.22 3.06 -45.25
N GLU A 166 3.92 3.27 -45.15
CA GLU A 166 3.23 3.81 -43.98
C GLU A 166 3.16 2.75 -42.87
N ASN A 167 3.36 3.18 -41.62
CA ASN A 167 2.66 2.75 -40.40
C ASN A 167 2.71 1.29 -39.86
N HIS A 168 3.68 0.44 -40.17
CA HIS A 168 3.75 -0.88 -39.54
C HIS A 168 5.17 -1.31 -39.15
N THR A 169 5.64 -0.89 -37.97
CA THR A 169 6.79 -1.51 -37.29
C THR A 169 6.46 -1.77 -35.80
N PRO A 170 6.86 -2.92 -35.23
CA PRO A 170 6.74 -3.19 -33.79
C PRO A 170 7.58 -2.18 -32.98
N LEU A 171 7.17 -1.90 -31.73
CA LEU A 171 7.81 -0.87 -30.88
C LEU A 171 9.29 -1.16 -30.54
N THR A 172 9.75 -2.40 -30.71
CA THR A 172 11.11 -2.85 -30.41
C THR A 172 11.59 -3.81 -31.51
N ASN A 173 12.74 -3.54 -32.11
CA ASN A 173 13.33 -4.39 -33.15
C ASN A 173 13.92 -5.72 -32.62
N VAL A 174 14.06 -5.88 -31.30
CA VAL A 174 14.60 -7.10 -30.65
C VAL A 174 13.78 -7.38 -29.38
N PRO A 175 13.20 -8.58 -29.20
CA PRO A 175 12.49 -8.95 -27.98
C PRO A 175 13.44 -9.02 -26.78
N SER A 176 13.00 -8.58 -25.61
CA SER A 176 13.70 -8.78 -24.34
C SER A 176 13.95 -10.27 -24.08
N GLU A 177 15.16 -10.62 -23.65
CA GLU A 177 15.57 -12.01 -23.38
C GLU A 177 14.60 -12.72 -22.40
N LYS A 178 14.11 -11.98 -21.38
CA LYS A 178 13.15 -12.49 -20.41
C LYS A 178 11.79 -12.81 -21.05
N ILE A 179 11.30 -11.95 -21.94
CA ILE A 179 10.00 -12.13 -22.60
C ILE A 179 10.08 -13.19 -23.70
N LEU A 180 11.22 -13.27 -24.41
CA LEU A 180 11.50 -14.34 -25.36
C LEU A 180 11.50 -15.71 -24.65
N ARG A 181 12.18 -15.80 -23.51
CA ARG A 181 12.17 -17.00 -22.66
C ARG A 181 10.78 -17.34 -22.15
N ALA A 182 10.00 -16.35 -21.71
CA ALA A 182 8.61 -16.53 -21.30
C ALA A 182 7.74 -17.12 -22.43
N GLY A 183 7.89 -16.62 -23.66
CA GLY A 183 7.22 -17.18 -24.83
C GLY A 183 7.56 -18.63 -25.09
N LYS A 184 8.85 -18.99 -25.00
CA LYS A 184 9.31 -20.38 -25.17
C LYS A 184 8.72 -21.32 -24.11
N ILE A 185 8.73 -20.91 -22.83
CA ILE A 185 8.14 -21.70 -21.73
C ILE A 185 6.64 -21.92 -21.96
N LEU A 186 5.90 -20.86 -22.31
CA LEU A 186 4.47 -20.95 -22.56
C LEU A 186 4.15 -21.84 -23.76
N ARG A 187 4.87 -21.68 -24.88
CA ARG A 187 4.71 -22.54 -26.07
C ARG A 187 4.94 -24.00 -25.72
N ASN A 188 6.04 -24.31 -25.03
CA ASN A 188 6.38 -25.69 -24.64
C ASN A 188 5.36 -26.29 -23.67
N ALA A 189 4.85 -25.48 -22.74
CA ALA A 189 3.78 -25.90 -21.82
C ALA A 189 2.46 -26.17 -22.56
N ILE A 190 2.09 -25.35 -23.57
CA ILE A 190 0.92 -25.57 -24.42
C ILE A 190 1.08 -26.86 -25.22
N LEU A 191 2.21 -27.05 -25.91
CA LEU A 191 2.48 -28.27 -26.68
C LEU A 191 2.47 -29.54 -25.82
N SER A 192 2.83 -29.43 -24.53
CA SER A 192 2.83 -30.56 -23.60
C SER A 192 1.45 -30.87 -23.01
N ARG A 193 0.67 -29.84 -22.67
CA ARG A 193 -0.60 -29.99 -21.92
C ARG A 193 -1.85 -29.90 -22.79
N ALA A 194 -1.79 -29.14 -23.88
CA ALA A 194 -2.90 -28.89 -24.80
C ALA A 194 -2.41 -28.79 -26.26
N PRO A 195 -1.87 -29.89 -26.85
CA PRO A 195 -1.26 -29.84 -28.19
C PRO A 195 -2.21 -29.36 -29.29
N HIS A 196 -3.51 -29.58 -29.13
CA HIS A 196 -4.56 -29.20 -30.08
C HIS A 196 -4.72 -27.67 -30.28
N MET A 197 -4.15 -26.85 -29.40
CA MET A 197 -4.24 -25.40 -29.48
C MET A 197 -3.34 -24.82 -30.58
N ILE A 198 -2.16 -25.40 -30.81
CA ILE A 198 -1.23 -25.00 -31.86
C ILE A 198 -1.41 -25.96 -33.04
N ARG A 199 -2.06 -25.48 -34.10
CA ARG A 199 -2.34 -26.31 -35.29
C ARG A 199 -2.67 -25.46 -36.50
N ASP A 200 -2.74 -26.11 -37.65
CA ASP A 200 -3.21 -25.46 -38.87
C ASP A 200 -4.72 -25.18 -38.79
N ARG A 201 -5.11 -23.96 -39.17
CA ARG A 201 -6.51 -23.49 -39.17
C ARG A 201 -6.87 -22.93 -40.54
N LYS A 202 -8.05 -23.30 -41.05
CA LYS A 202 -8.57 -22.79 -42.33
C LYS A 202 -9.63 -21.73 -42.08
N TYR A 203 -9.50 -20.58 -42.72
CA TYR A 203 -10.47 -19.49 -42.65
C TYR A 203 -10.50 -18.74 -43.98
N HIS A 204 -11.69 -18.51 -44.56
CA HIS A 204 -11.89 -17.96 -45.90
C HIS A 204 -10.95 -18.54 -46.97
N LEU A 205 -10.87 -19.88 -47.04
CA LEU A 205 -10.02 -20.63 -47.99
C LEU A 205 -8.49 -20.45 -47.83
N LYS A 206 -8.03 -19.57 -46.93
CA LYS A 206 -6.62 -19.48 -46.52
C LYS A 206 -6.34 -20.45 -45.37
N THR A 207 -5.17 -21.10 -45.42
CA THR A 207 -4.69 -21.96 -44.33
C THR A 207 -3.63 -21.18 -43.55
N TYR A 208 -3.91 -20.91 -42.28
CA TYR A 208 -2.98 -20.33 -41.32
C TYR A 208 -2.30 -21.47 -40.59
N ARG A 209 -0.99 -21.64 -40.80
CA ARG A 209 -0.23 -22.75 -40.23
C ARG A 209 0.17 -22.48 -38.78
N GLN A 210 0.18 -23.56 -37.98
CA GLN A 210 0.66 -23.61 -36.59
C GLN A 210 0.24 -22.39 -35.76
N CYS A 211 -1.06 -22.07 -35.76
CA CYS A 211 -1.58 -20.90 -35.08
C CYS A 211 -2.54 -21.26 -33.93
N CYS A 212 -2.58 -20.37 -32.95
CA CYS A 212 -3.46 -20.38 -31.80
C CYS A 212 -4.65 -19.45 -32.03
N VAL A 213 -5.71 -19.61 -31.24
CA VAL A 213 -6.84 -18.68 -31.20
C VAL A 213 -6.79 -17.84 -29.92
N GLY A 214 -7.05 -16.53 -30.04
CA GLY A 214 -7.03 -15.59 -28.90
C GLY A 214 -7.87 -16.06 -27.70
N THR A 215 -9.12 -16.46 -27.92
CA THR A 215 -9.99 -16.99 -26.84
C THR A 215 -9.46 -18.27 -26.21
N GLU A 216 -8.91 -19.18 -27.01
CA GLU A 216 -8.34 -20.45 -26.51
C GLU A 216 -7.09 -20.20 -25.65
N LEU A 217 -6.24 -19.23 -26.02
CA LEU A 217 -5.07 -18.82 -25.24
C LEU A 217 -5.47 -18.24 -23.88
N VAL A 218 -6.51 -17.39 -23.86
CA VAL A 218 -7.06 -16.83 -22.61
C VAL A 218 -7.62 -17.95 -21.72
N ASP A 219 -8.41 -18.86 -22.28
CA ASP A 219 -9.00 -19.99 -21.55
C ASP A 219 -7.92 -20.89 -20.92
N TRP A 220 -6.91 -21.25 -21.71
CA TRP A 220 -5.80 -22.08 -21.24
C TRP A 220 -5.04 -21.41 -20.11
N GLN A 221 -4.73 -20.12 -20.24
CA GLN A 221 -3.97 -19.38 -19.25
C GLN A 221 -4.73 -19.29 -17.91
N MET A 222 -6.04 -19.01 -17.96
CA MET A 222 -6.90 -18.99 -16.76
C MET A 222 -6.97 -20.35 -16.06
N GLN A 223 -6.80 -21.46 -16.79
CA GLN A 223 -6.76 -22.80 -16.21
C GLN A 223 -5.41 -23.16 -15.60
N GLN A 224 -4.31 -22.50 -16.01
CA GLN A 224 -2.97 -22.86 -15.55
C GLN A 224 -2.66 -22.34 -14.14
N SER A 225 -3.20 -21.20 -13.74
CA SER A 225 -2.85 -20.58 -12.46
C SER A 225 -4.01 -19.87 -11.77
N SER A 226 -4.07 -20.01 -10.45
CA SER A 226 -5.07 -19.37 -9.61
C SER A 226 -4.82 -17.87 -9.38
N CYS A 227 -3.66 -17.34 -9.79
CA CYS A 227 -3.30 -15.92 -9.69
C CYS A 227 -3.89 -15.05 -10.81
N ILE A 228 -4.56 -15.66 -11.79
CA ILE A 228 -5.20 -14.96 -12.91
C ILE A 228 -6.69 -14.90 -12.64
N HIS A 229 -7.19 -13.68 -12.39
CA HIS A 229 -8.50 -13.45 -11.80
C HIS A 229 -9.57 -13.12 -12.85
N SER A 230 -9.18 -12.66 -14.05
CA SER A 230 -10.11 -12.24 -15.09
C SER A 230 -9.54 -12.45 -16.49
N ARG A 231 -10.43 -12.53 -17.49
CA ARG A 231 -10.06 -12.57 -18.91
C ARG A 231 -9.31 -11.31 -19.34
N ILE A 232 -9.68 -10.16 -18.76
CA ILE A 232 -9.03 -8.86 -18.98
C ILE A 232 -7.56 -8.90 -18.51
N GLN A 233 -7.29 -9.52 -17.36
CA GLN A 233 -5.91 -9.71 -16.89
C GLN A 233 -5.11 -10.59 -17.85
N ALA A 234 -5.70 -11.70 -18.32
CA ALA A 234 -5.09 -12.59 -19.30
C ALA A 234 -4.77 -11.88 -20.64
N VAL A 235 -5.69 -11.03 -21.14
CA VAL A 235 -5.45 -10.18 -22.33
C VAL A 235 -4.21 -9.31 -22.13
N GLY A 236 -4.08 -8.64 -20.99
CA GLY A 236 -2.89 -7.83 -20.69
C GLY A 236 -1.59 -8.64 -20.66
N MET A 237 -1.64 -9.85 -20.10
CA MET A 237 -0.49 -10.76 -20.06
C MET A 237 -0.06 -11.23 -21.46
N TRP A 238 -1.01 -11.55 -22.34
CA TRP A 238 -0.72 -11.92 -23.73
C TRP A 238 -0.26 -10.73 -24.58
N GLN A 239 -0.78 -9.53 -24.29
CA GLN A 239 -0.36 -8.29 -24.96
C GLN A 239 1.14 -8.03 -24.80
N VAL A 240 1.76 -8.45 -23.68
CA VAL A 240 3.21 -8.34 -23.45
C VAL A 240 4.00 -9.11 -24.51
N LEU A 241 3.59 -10.34 -24.82
CA LEU A 241 4.28 -11.16 -25.81
C LEU A 241 4.08 -10.61 -27.22
N LEU A 242 2.91 -10.00 -27.48
CA LEU A 242 2.59 -9.42 -28.77
C LEU A 242 3.35 -8.12 -29.04
N GLU A 243 3.42 -7.21 -28.06
CA GLU A 243 4.13 -5.94 -28.25
C GLU A 243 5.64 -6.10 -28.43
N GLU A 244 6.21 -7.18 -27.88
CA GLU A 244 7.64 -7.54 -28.01
C GLU A 244 7.91 -8.46 -29.22
N GLY A 245 6.89 -8.87 -29.99
CA GLY A 245 7.04 -9.69 -31.21
C GLY A 245 7.33 -11.18 -30.96
N VAL A 246 7.09 -11.68 -29.74
CA VAL A 246 7.25 -13.10 -29.37
C VAL A 246 6.00 -13.91 -29.74
N LEU A 247 4.84 -13.26 -29.79
CA LEU A 247 3.55 -13.80 -30.25
C LEU A 247 2.92 -12.83 -31.25
N ASN A 248 2.83 -13.21 -32.53
CA ASN A 248 2.38 -12.30 -33.58
C ASN A 248 0.94 -12.60 -34.00
N HIS A 249 0.12 -11.56 -34.20
CA HIS A 249 -1.15 -11.72 -34.91
C HIS A 249 -0.87 -12.05 -36.39
N VAL A 250 -1.60 -13.00 -36.98
CA VAL A 250 -1.32 -13.43 -38.36
C VAL A 250 -1.48 -12.33 -39.41
N ASP A 251 -2.31 -11.32 -39.13
CA ASP A 251 -2.52 -10.12 -39.95
C ASP A 251 -1.80 -8.87 -39.39
N GLN A 252 -0.84 -9.03 -38.48
CA GLN A 252 0.00 -7.95 -37.93
C GLN A 252 -0.77 -6.86 -37.14
N GLU A 253 -1.87 -7.23 -36.48
CA GLU A 253 -2.52 -6.34 -35.51
C GLU A 253 -1.63 -6.12 -34.28
N LEU A 254 -1.57 -4.88 -33.80
CA LEU A 254 -0.72 -4.47 -32.66
C LEU A 254 -1.38 -4.69 -31.28
N SER A 255 -2.60 -5.21 -31.25
CA SER A 255 -3.42 -5.38 -30.05
C SER A 255 -3.92 -6.82 -29.95
N PHE A 256 -3.64 -7.48 -28.83
CA PHE A 256 -4.18 -8.78 -28.51
C PHE A 256 -5.66 -8.65 -28.13
N GLN A 257 -6.49 -9.51 -28.69
CA GLN A 257 -7.92 -9.53 -28.44
C GLN A 257 -8.38 -10.93 -28.06
N ASP A 258 -9.22 -10.99 -27.01
CA ASP A 258 -9.97 -12.17 -26.60
C ASP A 258 -11.14 -12.44 -27.56
N LYS A 259 -10.77 -12.80 -28.80
CA LYS A 259 -11.68 -13.08 -29.91
C LYS A 259 -11.20 -14.29 -30.70
N TYR A 260 -12.02 -14.73 -31.65
CA TYR A 260 -11.66 -15.77 -32.61
C TYR A 260 -10.69 -15.21 -33.69
N LEU A 261 -9.51 -14.79 -33.24
CA LEU A 261 -8.41 -14.27 -34.07
C LEU A 261 -7.19 -15.17 -33.93
N PHE A 262 -6.35 -15.24 -34.96
CA PHE A 262 -5.23 -16.16 -34.99
C PHE A 262 -3.90 -15.51 -34.63
N TYR A 263 -3.13 -16.19 -33.79
CA TYR A 263 -1.81 -15.75 -33.34
C TYR A 263 -0.79 -16.87 -33.52
N ARG A 264 0.48 -16.53 -33.72
CA ARG A 264 1.57 -17.48 -33.94
C ARG A 264 2.77 -17.13 -33.07
N PHE A 265 3.37 -18.12 -32.40
CA PHE A 265 4.61 -17.91 -31.66
C PHE A 265 5.79 -17.75 -32.62
N LEU A 266 6.80 -16.98 -32.21
CA LEU A 266 8.00 -16.73 -33.00
C LEU A 266 8.69 -18.04 -33.46
N ASP A 267 8.79 -19.04 -32.58
CA ASP A 267 9.37 -20.35 -32.90
C ASP A 267 8.60 -21.10 -34.00
N ASP A 268 7.29 -20.83 -34.13
CA ASP A 268 6.42 -21.48 -35.11
C ASP A 268 6.36 -20.74 -36.47
N GLU A 269 7.08 -19.62 -36.62
CA GLU A 269 7.20 -18.93 -37.91
C GLU A 269 8.09 -19.70 -38.90
N GLN A 270 9.07 -20.47 -38.41
CA GLN A 270 9.95 -21.27 -39.25
C GLN A 270 9.29 -22.60 -39.63
N GLU A 271 9.39 -22.96 -40.91
CA GLU A 271 8.85 -24.23 -41.41
C GLU A 271 9.68 -25.41 -40.86
N GLY A 272 9.05 -26.26 -40.04
CA GLY A 272 9.72 -27.39 -39.38
C GLY A 272 10.14 -27.13 -37.94
N ALA A 273 9.50 -26.18 -37.24
CA ALA A 273 9.74 -25.90 -35.82
C ALA A 273 9.84 -27.20 -34.97
N PRO A 274 10.95 -27.40 -34.24
CA PRO A 274 11.16 -28.63 -33.47
C PRO A 274 10.14 -28.75 -32.34
N LEU A 275 9.72 -29.98 -32.07
CA LEU A 275 8.98 -30.31 -30.85
C LEU A 275 9.91 -30.17 -29.65
N PRO A 276 9.40 -29.73 -28.48
CA PRO A 276 10.21 -29.58 -27.29
C PRO A 276 10.77 -30.93 -26.84
N SER A 277 12.07 -30.93 -26.53
CA SER A 277 12.78 -32.06 -25.91
C SER A 277 12.24 -32.38 -24.52
N GLU A 278 12.50 -33.58 -23.99
CA GLU A 278 12.05 -33.95 -22.63
C GLU A 278 12.64 -33.02 -21.55
N GLU A 279 13.88 -32.56 -21.73
CA GLU A 279 14.51 -31.57 -20.83
C GLU A 279 13.78 -30.23 -20.88
N GLU A 280 13.47 -29.70 -22.07
CA GLU A 280 12.72 -28.46 -22.22
C GLU A 280 11.27 -28.58 -21.71
N ARG A 281 10.66 -29.76 -21.78
CA ARG A 281 9.35 -30.01 -21.19
C ARG A 281 9.42 -29.96 -19.67
N GLN A 282 10.42 -30.60 -19.07
CA GLN A 282 10.63 -30.57 -17.62
C GLN A 282 10.90 -29.14 -17.15
N GLU A 283 11.83 -28.44 -17.81
CA GLU A 283 12.17 -27.04 -17.54
C GLU A 283 10.94 -26.13 -17.65
N SER A 284 10.14 -26.27 -18.72
CA SER A 284 8.90 -25.49 -18.89
C SER A 284 7.88 -25.75 -17.78
N GLN A 285 7.82 -26.97 -17.23
CA GLN A 285 6.90 -27.29 -16.13
C GLN A 285 7.34 -26.66 -14.80
N GLU A 286 8.64 -26.53 -14.59
CA GLU A 286 9.25 -25.92 -13.40
C GLU A 286 9.12 -24.38 -13.45
N GLU A 287 9.41 -23.76 -14.59
CA GLU A 287 9.42 -22.30 -14.74
C GLU A 287 8.05 -21.68 -15.08
N LEU A 288 7.02 -22.49 -15.38
CA LEU A 288 5.70 -21.97 -15.83
C LEU A 288 5.07 -21.02 -14.81
N GLN A 289 5.13 -21.33 -13.52
CA GLN A 289 4.46 -20.53 -12.50
C GLN A 289 5.16 -19.17 -12.30
N ASP A 290 6.49 -19.16 -12.34
CA ASP A 290 7.29 -17.93 -12.26
C ASP A 290 7.12 -17.07 -13.52
N THR A 291 7.00 -17.71 -14.69
CA THR A 291 6.69 -17.05 -15.96
C THR A 291 5.32 -16.36 -15.93
N LEU A 292 4.29 -17.05 -15.42
CA LEU A 292 2.96 -16.47 -15.26
C LEU A 292 2.96 -15.34 -14.22
N LEU A 293 3.75 -15.44 -13.15
CA LEU A 293 3.92 -14.35 -12.19
C LEU A 293 4.56 -13.12 -12.86
N LEU A 294 5.66 -13.29 -13.58
CA LEU A 294 6.33 -12.23 -14.34
C LEU A 294 5.33 -11.51 -15.26
N LEU A 295 4.62 -12.27 -16.10
CA LEU A 295 3.64 -11.70 -17.04
C LEU A 295 2.48 -11.00 -16.31
N SER A 296 2.09 -11.47 -15.13
CA SER A 296 1.05 -10.81 -14.34
C SER A 296 1.50 -9.46 -13.75
N GLN A 297 2.80 -9.26 -13.57
CA GLN A 297 3.40 -8.01 -13.09
C GLN A 297 3.53 -6.96 -14.19
N VAL A 298 3.94 -7.37 -15.41
CA VAL A 298 4.13 -6.47 -16.57
C VAL A 298 2.88 -6.31 -17.45
N GLY A 299 1.95 -7.26 -17.36
CA GLY A 299 0.74 -7.32 -18.18
C GLY A 299 -0.16 -6.09 -18.10
N PRO A 300 -0.43 -5.51 -16.92
CA PRO A 300 -1.34 -4.38 -16.87
C PRO A 300 -0.74 -3.09 -17.48
N ASP A 301 0.59 -2.89 -17.43
CA ASP A 301 1.24 -1.77 -18.13
C ASP A 301 1.11 -1.93 -19.66
N ALA A 302 1.29 -3.15 -20.17
CA ALA A 302 1.08 -3.49 -21.57
C ALA A 302 -0.38 -3.29 -21.99
N HIS A 303 -1.32 -3.66 -21.12
CA HIS A 303 -2.75 -3.46 -21.33
C HIS A 303 -3.09 -1.96 -21.38
N MET A 304 -2.59 -1.17 -20.43
CA MET A 304 -2.77 0.28 -20.41
C MET A 304 -2.22 0.91 -21.70
N ARG A 305 -1.00 0.55 -22.14
CA ARG A 305 -0.44 1.02 -23.42
C ARG A 305 -1.33 0.68 -24.60
N MET A 306 -1.84 -0.55 -24.67
CA MET A 306 -2.75 -0.97 -25.73
C MET A 306 -4.02 -0.12 -25.76
N ILE A 307 -4.65 0.13 -24.61
CA ILE A 307 -5.87 0.94 -24.51
C ILE A 307 -5.59 2.41 -24.83
N LEU A 308 -4.46 2.95 -24.37
CA LEU A 308 -4.08 4.34 -24.58
C LEU A 308 -3.86 4.70 -26.05
N ARG A 309 -3.59 3.71 -26.92
CA ARG A 309 -3.54 3.89 -28.38
C ARG A 309 -4.92 4.20 -29.01
N LYS A 310 -6.03 3.89 -28.33
CA LYS A 310 -7.38 4.25 -28.77
C LYS A 310 -7.60 5.76 -28.64
N HIS A 311 -8.34 6.34 -29.59
CA HIS A 311 -8.74 7.74 -29.49
C HIS A 311 -9.57 7.97 -28.20
N PRO A 312 -9.45 9.11 -27.48
CA PRO A 312 -10.15 9.31 -26.21
C PRO A 312 -11.67 9.09 -26.28
N SER A 313 -12.30 9.43 -27.41
CA SER A 313 -13.75 9.21 -27.63
C SER A 313 -14.15 7.75 -27.85
N GLU A 314 -13.20 6.86 -28.14
CA GLU A 314 -13.42 5.44 -28.42
C GLU A 314 -13.17 4.56 -27.19
N ARG A 315 -12.69 5.16 -26.09
CA ARG A 315 -12.43 4.45 -24.83
C ARG A 315 -13.75 4.14 -24.13
N THR A 316 -13.96 2.86 -23.85
CA THR A 316 -15.11 2.39 -23.06
C THR A 316 -14.95 2.69 -21.57
N ALA A 317 -16.00 2.49 -20.78
CA ALA A 317 -15.90 2.64 -19.33
C ALA A 317 -14.85 1.69 -18.70
N ASP A 318 -14.79 0.46 -19.20
CA ASP A 318 -13.83 -0.56 -18.75
C ASP A 318 -12.38 -0.17 -19.13
N ASP A 319 -12.20 0.41 -20.31
CA ASP A 319 -10.90 0.94 -20.76
C ASP A 319 -10.39 2.04 -19.81
N LEU A 320 -11.28 2.95 -19.39
CA LEU A 320 -10.96 4.04 -18.47
C LEU A 320 -10.67 3.54 -17.05
N GLU A 321 -11.35 2.49 -16.60
CA GLU A 321 -11.08 1.86 -15.31
C GLU A 321 -9.69 1.21 -15.27
N ILE A 322 -9.31 0.49 -16.32
CA ILE A 322 -7.97 -0.12 -16.43
C ILE A 322 -6.89 0.97 -16.42
N ILE A 323 -7.06 2.03 -17.23
CA ILE A 323 -6.12 3.16 -17.22
C ILE A 323 -6.02 3.75 -15.80
N TYR A 324 -7.16 4.01 -15.15
CA TYR A 324 -7.18 4.60 -13.82
C TYR A 324 -6.47 3.74 -12.77
N GLU A 325 -6.67 2.42 -12.79
CA GLU A 325 -5.99 1.51 -11.87
C GLU A 325 -4.46 1.61 -11.97
N GLU A 326 -3.93 1.77 -13.18
CA GLU A 326 -2.49 1.85 -13.46
C GLU A 326 -1.92 3.24 -13.14
N LEU A 327 -2.69 4.30 -13.36
CA LEU A 327 -2.27 5.68 -13.01
C LEU A 327 -2.01 5.83 -11.51
N LEU A 328 -2.65 5.03 -10.65
CA LEU A 328 -2.39 5.01 -9.21
C LEU A 328 -0.98 4.52 -8.85
N HIS A 329 -0.29 3.82 -9.76
CA HIS A 329 1.07 3.31 -9.55
C HIS A 329 2.16 4.21 -10.15
N ILE A 330 1.78 5.25 -10.89
CA ILE A 330 2.73 6.22 -11.48
C ILE A 330 3.07 7.30 -10.45
N LYS A 331 4.33 7.36 -10.02
CA LYS A 331 4.81 8.26 -8.96
C LYS A 331 4.54 9.73 -9.24
N ALA A 332 4.73 10.21 -10.47
CA ALA A 332 4.46 11.59 -10.86
C ALA A 332 3.00 12.02 -10.60
N LEU A 333 2.06 11.07 -10.62
CA LEU A 333 0.63 11.31 -10.40
C LEU A 333 0.20 11.16 -8.94
N SER A 334 1.08 10.68 -8.06
CA SER A 334 0.75 10.35 -6.66
C SER A 334 0.23 11.54 -5.83
N HIS A 335 0.58 12.77 -6.21
CA HIS A 335 0.16 13.99 -5.51
C HIS A 335 -1.12 14.61 -6.08
N LEU A 336 -1.68 14.03 -7.13
CA LEU A 336 -2.90 14.54 -7.75
C LEU A 336 -4.13 13.91 -7.09
N SER A 337 -5.22 14.67 -7.01
CA SER A 337 -6.47 14.14 -6.49
C SER A 337 -7.01 13.04 -7.41
N THR A 338 -7.75 12.10 -6.84
CA THR A 338 -8.35 10.96 -7.55
C THR A 338 -9.20 11.36 -8.76
N THR A 339 -9.79 12.56 -8.74
CA THR A 339 -10.60 13.10 -9.84
C THR A 339 -9.75 13.60 -11.01
N VAL A 340 -8.54 14.11 -10.74
CA VAL A 340 -7.57 14.48 -11.78
C VAL A 340 -7.02 13.22 -12.45
N SER A 341 -6.74 12.18 -11.66
CA SER A 341 -6.31 10.85 -12.15
C SER A 341 -7.28 10.18 -13.13
N ARG A 342 -8.57 10.57 -13.14
CA ARG A 342 -9.57 10.04 -14.08
C ARG A 342 -9.67 10.77 -15.41
N LYS A 343 -8.99 11.91 -15.57
CA LYS A 343 -9.11 12.79 -16.75
C LYS A 343 -7.88 12.78 -17.66
N PHE A 344 -6.95 11.84 -17.45
CA PHE A 344 -5.73 11.79 -18.24
C PHE A 344 -5.96 11.22 -19.65
N SER A 345 -5.41 11.91 -20.66
CA SER A 345 -5.18 11.35 -21.98
C SER A 345 -3.70 11.42 -22.33
N VAL A 346 -3.16 10.32 -22.87
CA VAL A 346 -1.89 10.34 -23.58
C VAL A 346 -2.10 11.00 -24.93
N LEU A 347 -1.21 11.90 -25.30
CA LEU A 347 -1.19 12.59 -26.58
C LEU A 347 0.25 12.65 -27.09
N SER A 348 0.52 13.49 -28.10
CA SER A 348 1.70 13.44 -28.98
C SER A 348 2.18 14.86 -29.48
N GLY A 349 3.43 15.37 -29.21
CA GLY A 349 4.17 16.62 -29.53
C GLY A 349 5.41 16.92 -28.61
N LEU A 350 6.56 17.15 -29.22
CA LEU A 350 7.73 17.86 -28.70
C LEU A 350 7.45 19.35 -28.56
N PHE A 351 8.30 20.07 -27.82
CA PHE A 351 8.27 21.54 -27.84
C PHE A 351 9.67 22.16 -27.77
N SER A 352 9.84 23.27 -28.48
CA SER A 352 11.03 24.10 -28.43
C SER A 352 10.88 25.21 -27.39
N GLN A 353 11.99 25.65 -26.79
CA GLN A 353 12.03 26.84 -25.94
C GLN A 353 11.46 28.04 -26.71
N GLY A 354 10.52 28.75 -26.10
CA GLY A 354 9.79 29.87 -26.70
C GLY A 354 8.44 29.52 -27.33
N GLU A 355 8.08 28.25 -27.47
CA GLU A 355 6.74 27.85 -27.96
C GLU A 355 5.65 28.01 -26.90
N GLU A 356 4.37 27.99 -27.30
CA GLU A 356 3.24 28.10 -26.38
C GLU A 356 3.03 26.82 -25.54
N GLY A 357 2.64 27.00 -24.29
CA GLY A 357 2.47 25.94 -23.31
C GLY A 357 1.21 25.10 -23.44
N THR A 358 1.16 24.13 -24.36
CA THR A 358 -0.08 23.37 -24.60
C THR A 358 -0.31 22.17 -23.68
N SER A 359 0.70 21.72 -22.91
CA SER A 359 0.76 20.32 -22.43
C SER A 359 1.75 20.01 -21.28
N TRP A 360 1.40 19.12 -20.33
CA TRP A 360 2.23 18.57 -19.22
C TRP A 360 2.52 17.06 -19.29
N TYR A 361 3.78 16.64 -19.38
CA TYR A 361 4.23 15.30 -19.78
C TYR A 361 4.72 14.45 -18.61
N ILE A 362 4.57 13.13 -18.70
CA ILE A 362 5.15 12.12 -17.79
C ILE A 362 5.77 11.01 -18.63
N ILE A 363 7.01 10.61 -18.31
CA ILE A 363 7.74 9.59 -19.06
C ILE A 363 7.35 8.20 -18.57
N LEU A 364 6.70 7.40 -19.44
CA LEU A 364 6.33 6.02 -19.13
C LEU A 364 7.37 4.97 -19.56
N LYS A 365 8.20 5.30 -20.56
CA LYS A 365 9.31 4.45 -21.04
C LYS A 365 10.30 5.33 -21.79
N GLY A 366 11.60 5.09 -21.61
CA GLY A 366 12.67 5.86 -22.24
C GLY A 366 13.23 6.98 -21.35
N SER A 367 13.87 7.96 -21.99
CA SER A 367 14.49 9.13 -21.36
C SER A 367 14.48 10.32 -22.33
N VAL A 368 14.42 11.55 -21.83
CA VAL A 368 14.47 12.78 -22.64
C VAL A 368 15.51 13.75 -22.09
N ASN A 369 16.13 14.54 -22.97
CA ASN A 369 17.08 15.58 -22.59
C ASN A 369 16.38 16.94 -22.50
N VAL A 370 16.62 17.67 -21.42
CA VAL A 370 16.13 19.05 -21.24
C VAL A 370 17.20 20.01 -21.69
N VAL A 371 16.92 20.77 -22.76
CA VAL A 371 17.91 21.67 -23.40
C VAL A 371 17.49 23.12 -23.22
N ILE A 372 18.41 23.99 -22.82
CA ILE A 372 18.19 25.44 -22.75
C ILE A 372 19.19 26.13 -23.68
N TYR A 373 18.70 27.06 -24.51
CA TYR A 373 19.54 27.84 -25.42
C TYR A 373 20.64 28.58 -24.64
N GLY A 374 21.88 28.40 -25.08
CA GLY A 374 23.08 28.96 -24.44
C GLY A 374 23.61 28.20 -23.21
N LYS A 375 22.88 27.19 -22.69
CA LYS A 375 23.32 26.34 -21.57
C LYS A 375 23.51 24.87 -21.94
N GLY A 376 22.99 24.41 -23.09
CA GLY A 376 23.08 23.02 -23.51
C GLY A 376 22.10 22.11 -22.74
N VAL A 377 22.46 20.83 -22.59
CA VAL A 377 21.65 19.85 -21.82
C VAL A 377 21.79 20.15 -20.33
N VAL A 378 20.68 20.53 -19.70
CA VAL A 378 20.64 20.87 -18.27
C VAL A 378 20.52 19.61 -17.41
N CYS A 379 19.69 18.66 -17.85
CA CYS A 379 19.51 17.35 -17.21
C CYS A 379 18.82 16.36 -18.17
N THR A 380 18.94 15.07 -17.87
CA THR A 380 18.23 13.98 -18.56
C THR A 380 17.17 13.39 -17.64
N LEU A 381 15.93 13.37 -18.11
CA LEU A 381 14.77 12.82 -17.40
C LEU A 381 14.54 11.37 -17.81
N HIS A 382 14.08 10.53 -16.89
CA HIS A 382 13.85 9.10 -17.08
C HIS A 382 12.39 8.72 -16.76
N GLU A 383 12.03 7.47 -17.01
CA GLU A 383 10.71 6.92 -16.63
C GLU A 383 10.31 7.26 -15.20
N GLY A 384 9.10 7.83 -15.04
CA GLY A 384 8.56 8.32 -13.77
C GLY A 384 8.75 9.83 -13.56
N ASP A 385 9.63 10.49 -14.32
CA ASP A 385 9.83 11.94 -14.28
C ASP A 385 8.75 12.68 -15.09
N ASP A 386 8.55 13.97 -14.78
CA ASP A 386 7.54 14.83 -15.41
C ASP A 386 8.08 16.21 -15.81
N PHE A 387 7.51 16.81 -16.88
CA PHE A 387 7.99 18.09 -17.44
C PHE A 387 6.91 18.89 -18.19
N GLY A 388 7.15 20.19 -18.40
CA GLY A 388 6.26 21.05 -19.19
C GLY A 388 5.03 21.59 -18.45
N LYS A 389 4.94 21.43 -17.12
CA LYS A 389 3.84 21.94 -16.29
C LYS A 389 3.74 23.47 -16.29
N LEU A 390 4.88 24.16 -16.28
CA LEU A 390 4.97 25.61 -16.05
C LEU A 390 4.16 26.43 -17.06
N ALA A 391 4.30 26.09 -18.33
CA ALA A 391 3.71 26.84 -19.44
C ALA A 391 2.16 26.76 -19.45
N LEU A 392 1.60 25.69 -18.88
CA LEU A 392 0.15 25.52 -18.68
C LEU A 392 -0.42 26.32 -17.52
N VAL A 393 0.39 26.55 -16.47
CA VAL A 393 -0.06 27.25 -15.25
C VAL A 393 0.02 28.76 -15.42
N ASN A 394 1.06 29.23 -16.10
CA ASN A 394 1.38 30.66 -16.19
C ASN A 394 1.01 31.30 -17.53
N ASP A 395 0.46 30.55 -18.48
CA ASP A 395 0.18 31.00 -19.86
C ASP A 395 1.42 31.67 -20.51
N ALA A 396 2.59 31.08 -20.24
CA ALA A 396 3.89 31.60 -20.60
C ALA A 396 4.58 30.68 -21.63
N PRO A 397 5.48 31.20 -22.47
CA PRO A 397 6.25 30.39 -23.39
C PRO A 397 7.10 29.31 -22.69
N ARG A 398 7.43 28.22 -23.39
CA ARG A 398 8.28 27.13 -22.91
C ARG A 398 9.67 27.66 -22.52
N ALA A 399 10.09 27.40 -21.28
CA ALA A 399 11.40 27.83 -20.76
C ALA A 399 12.59 26.93 -21.16
N ALA A 400 12.32 25.77 -21.78
CA ALA A 400 13.32 24.82 -22.25
C ALA A 400 12.78 24.06 -23.47
N SER A 401 13.67 23.51 -24.29
CA SER A 401 13.35 22.59 -25.38
C SER A 401 13.44 21.15 -24.89
N ILE A 402 12.57 20.29 -25.43
CA ILE A 402 12.62 18.84 -25.29
C ILE A 402 12.79 18.26 -26.69
N GLU A 403 13.69 17.29 -26.87
CA GLU A 403 13.87 16.51 -28.11
C GLU A 403 13.32 15.06 -27.90
N ASP A 404 12.56 14.56 -28.89
CA ASP A 404 11.72 13.34 -29.01
C ASP A 404 10.43 13.03 -28.18
N PHE A 405 9.33 12.79 -28.92
CA PHE A 405 7.98 12.30 -28.58
C PHE A 405 7.18 12.99 -27.42
N ASN A 406 5.91 12.63 -27.19
CA ASN A 406 4.83 13.48 -27.68
C ASN A 406 3.58 13.69 -26.63
N THR A 407 2.82 14.86 -26.61
CA THR A 407 1.63 15.68 -25.99
C THR A 407 0.46 15.18 -25.05
N ILE A 408 -0.50 16.06 -24.60
CA ILE A 408 -1.41 15.98 -23.38
C ILE A 408 -2.84 16.62 -23.40
N LEU A 409 -3.67 16.36 -22.35
CA LEU A 409 -4.93 17.05 -21.95
C LEU A 409 -4.83 17.99 -20.71
N ARG A 410 -5.72 19.00 -20.67
CA ARG A 410 -5.99 20.03 -19.65
C ARG A 410 -7.50 19.97 -19.28
N ASP A 411 -7.88 19.89 -17.99
CA ASP A 411 -9.21 20.33 -17.43
C ASP A 411 -9.49 19.81 -16.00
N VAL A 412 -9.18 20.62 -14.98
CA VAL A 412 -9.49 20.28 -13.57
C VAL A 412 -10.34 21.35 -12.85
N GLU A 413 -10.25 22.61 -13.23
CA GLU A 413 -10.76 23.71 -12.40
C GLU A 413 -12.30 23.89 -12.42
N ALA A 414 -13.00 23.38 -13.43
CA ALA A 414 -14.45 23.58 -13.60
C ALA A 414 -15.36 22.76 -12.64
N ASN A 415 -14.81 21.89 -11.79
CA ASN A 415 -15.59 20.93 -10.97
C ASN A 415 -15.56 21.19 -9.44
N THR A 416 -14.90 22.26 -8.98
CA THR A 416 -14.75 22.56 -7.54
C THR A 416 -15.66 23.71 -7.11
N VAL A 417 -16.34 23.57 -5.98
CA VAL A 417 -17.17 24.61 -5.35
C VAL A 417 -16.58 24.96 -3.99
N ARG A 418 -16.38 26.25 -3.71
CA ARG A 418 -15.83 26.75 -2.44
C ARG A 418 -16.83 27.68 -1.77
N LEU A 419 -17.24 27.36 -0.54
CA LEU A 419 -18.05 28.24 0.30
C LEU A 419 -17.11 29.08 1.18
N LYS A 420 -17.40 30.38 1.24
CA LYS A 420 -16.61 31.35 2.01
C LYS A 420 -17.43 32.04 3.08
N GLU A 421 -16.86 32.20 4.26
CA GLU A 421 -17.38 33.06 5.32
C GLU A 421 -16.29 34.06 5.71
N HIS A 422 -16.64 35.34 5.81
CA HIS A 422 -15.69 36.42 6.10
C HIS A 422 -14.47 36.48 5.16
N GLY A 423 -14.61 36.01 3.92
CA GLY A 423 -13.54 36.01 2.90
C GLY A 423 -12.66 34.76 2.89
N GLU A 424 -12.75 33.91 3.91
CA GLU A 424 -11.99 32.67 4.05
C GLU A 424 -12.81 31.46 3.58
N ASP A 425 -12.14 30.46 2.99
CA ASP A 425 -12.77 29.20 2.62
C ASP A 425 -13.18 28.44 3.90
N VAL A 426 -14.44 28.00 3.99
CA VAL A 426 -14.94 27.22 5.14
C VAL A 426 -15.44 25.82 4.76
N LEU A 427 -15.76 25.59 3.49
CA LEU A 427 -16.12 24.28 2.95
C LEU A 427 -15.77 24.20 1.46
N VAL A 428 -15.09 23.14 1.06
CA VAL A 428 -14.72 22.84 -0.32
C VAL A 428 -15.41 21.54 -0.75
N LEU A 429 -16.13 21.62 -1.86
CA LEU A 429 -16.91 20.54 -2.44
C LEU A 429 -16.40 20.24 -3.85
N GLU A 430 -16.45 18.98 -4.24
CA GLU A 430 -16.15 18.54 -5.60
C GLU A 430 -17.37 17.87 -6.25
N LYS A 431 -17.63 18.19 -7.51
CA LYS A 431 -18.74 17.65 -8.28
C LYS A 431 -18.40 16.24 -8.80
N SER A 432 -19.11 15.22 -8.32
CA SER A 432 -18.98 13.84 -8.82
C SER A 432 -19.99 13.55 -9.92
N LEU A 433 -19.55 12.95 -11.02
CA LEU A 433 -20.42 12.33 -12.01
C LEU A 433 -20.94 11.00 -11.45
N SER A 434 -22.24 10.89 -11.18
CA SER A 434 -22.86 9.62 -10.82
C SER A 434 -23.43 8.96 -12.07
N SER A 435 -22.80 7.89 -12.55
CA SER A 435 -23.39 6.98 -13.54
C SER A 435 -24.43 6.10 -12.86
N SER A 436 -25.64 6.61 -12.65
CA SER A 436 -26.77 5.80 -12.18
C SER A 436 -27.26 4.90 -13.31
N ARG A 437 -26.78 3.66 -13.38
CA ARG A 437 -27.50 2.58 -14.07
C ARG A 437 -28.73 2.24 -13.24
N THR A 438 -29.89 2.78 -13.62
CA THR A 438 -31.25 2.16 -13.63
C THR A 438 -32.33 3.24 -13.55
N SER A 439 -32.99 3.53 -14.68
CA SER A 439 -34.44 3.80 -14.72
C SER A 439 -34.92 3.75 -16.17
N VAL A 440 -35.63 2.68 -16.52
CA VAL A 440 -36.51 2.64 -17.69
C VAL A 440 -37.74 3.48 -17.30
N HIS A 441 -37.73 4.76 -17.66
CA HIS A 441 -38.87 5.66 -17.92
C HIS A 441 -38.46 7.13 -17.72
N GLY A 442 -38.90 7.97 -18.65
CA GLY A 442 -38.27 9.24 -18.99
C GLY A 442 -38.43 10.36 -17.96
N ALA A 443 -37.32 11.10 -17.80
CA ALA A 443 -37.13 12.52 -17.47
C ALA A 443 -35.75 12.63 -16.80
N SER A 444 -34.70 12.91 -17.59
CA SER A 444 -33.33 13.04 -17.07
C SER A 444 -33.14 14.37 -16.34
N SER A 445 -33.28 14.37 -15.01
CA SER A 445 -32.57 15.37 -14.20
C SER A 445 -31.25 14.75 -13.74
N SER A 446 -30.14 15.27 -14.27
CA SER A 446 -28.80 14.92 -13.83
C SER A 446 -28.57 15.48 -12.43
N ASN A 447 -28.92 14.72 -11.39
CA ASN A 447 -28.64 15.09 -10.01
C ASN A 447 -27.14 14.93 -9.74
N TYR A 448 -26.39 16.03 -9.83
CA TYR A 448 -24.98 16.06 -9.46
C TYR A 448 -24.84 15.86 -7.95
N LYS A 449 -23.95 14.94 -7.54
CA LYS A 449 -23.64 14.69 -6.13
C LYS A 449 -22.34 15.42 -5.78
N TYR A 450 -22.41 16.37 -4.85
CA TYR A 450 -21.24 17.06 -4.31
C TYR A 450 -20.58 16.22 -3.22
N LYS A 451 -19.26 16.13 -3.24
CA LYS A 451 -18.43 15.40 -2.29
C LYS A 451 -17.63 16.40 -1.46
N VAL A 452 -17.69 16.28 -0.14
CA VAL A 452 -16.87 17.12 0.76
C VAL A 452 -15.39 16.76 0.61
N MET A 453 -14.56 17.76 0.31
CA MET A 453 -13.11 17.64 0.18
C MET A 453 -12.39 18.16 1.42
N SER A 454 -12.74 19.38 1.85
CA SER A 454 -12.26 19.96 3.11
C SER A 454 -13.27 20.93 3.71
N GLY A 455 -13.16 21.22 5.00
CA GLY A 455 -13.98 22.25 5.67
C GLY A 455 -13.71 22.34 7.17
N THR A 456 -14.33 23.31 7.85
CA THR A 456 -14.33 23.34 9.32
C THR A 456 -15.22 22.23 9.88
N PRO A 457 -14.95 21.69 11.09
CA PRO A 457 -15.76 20.63 11.69
C PRO A 457 -17.26 20.96 11.71
N GLU A 458 -17.61 22.19 12.06
CA GLU A 458 -18.98 22.69 12.16
C GLU A 458 -19.65 22.75 10.78
N LYS A 459 -18.95 23.27 9.76
CA LYS A 459 -19.51 23.40 8.40
C LYS A 459 -19.65 22.05 7.70
N ILE A 460 -18.74 21.11 7.97
CA ILE A 460 -18.88 19.73 7.52
C ILE A 460 -20.14 19.10 8.13
N LEU A 461 -20.33 19.25 9.46
CA LEU A 461 -21.50 18.72 10.16
C LEU A 461 -22.80 19.34 9.65
N GLU A 462 -22.86 20.67 9.52
CA GLU A 462 -24.01 21.41 9.00
C GLU A 462 -24.39 20.91 7.60
N HIS A 463 -23.42 20.86 6.68
CA HIS A 463 -23.64 20.37 5.33
C HIS A 463 -24.17 18.93 5.29
N LEU A 464 -23.61 18.03 6.11
CA LEU A 464 -24.04 16.64 6.18
C LEU A 464 -25.46 16.50 6.75
N LEU A 465 -25.83 17.34 7.73
CA LEU A 465 -27.19 17.38 8.27
C LEU A 465 -28.18 17.89 7.21
N GLU A 466 -27.85 18.96 6.49
CA GLU A 466 -28.71 19.54 5.44
C GLU A 466 -28.96 18.57 4.29
N MET A 467 -27.93 17.85 3.85
CA MET A 467 -28.00 16.89 2.75
C MET A 467 -28.72 15.59 3.15
N MET A 468 -28.84 15.30 4.45
CA MET A 468 -29.43 14.06 4.95
C MET A 468 -30.90 13.91 4.53
N ARG A 469 -31.18 12.83 3.79
CA ARG A 469 -32.53 12.42 3.42
C ARG A 469 -33.19 11.56 4.49
N LEU A 470 -34.34 11.99 4.99
CA LEU A 470 -35.08 11.27 6.05
C LEU A 470 -35.80 10.00 5.53
N ASP A 471 -36.08 9.91 4.23
CA ASP A 471 -36.84 8.81 3.62
C ASP A 471 -35.97 7.62 3.15
N SER A 472 -34.64 7.73 3.18
CA SER A 472 -33.75 6.65 2.74
C SER A 472 -33.47 5.65 3.87
N GLN A 473 -33.74 4.36 3.62
CA GLN A 473 -33.26 3.27 4.48
C GLN A 473 -31.72 3.15 4.44
N PHE A 474 -31.09 3.67 3.39
CA PHE A 474 -29.63 3.71 3.25
C PHE A 474 -29.05 4.91 3.99
N THR A 475 -28.10 4.64 4.88
CA THR A 475 -27.21 5.65 5.49
C THR A 475 -26.36 6.28 4.40
N GLU A 476 -26.29 7.61 4.37
CA GLU A 476 -25.38 8.29 3.45
C GLU A 476 -23.93 8.00 3.84
N SER A 477 -23.14 7.46 2.91
CA SER A 477 -21.74 7.07 3.16
C SER A 477 -20.90 8.18 3.80
N ALA A 478 -21.17 9.45 3.47
CA ALA A 478 -20.46 10.60 4.01
C ALA A 478 -20.80 10.89 5.50
N LEU A 479 -22.03 10.61 5.92
CA LEU A 479 -22.45 10.73 7.32
C LEU A 479 -21.74 9.67 8.18
N GLU A 480 -21.63 8.46 7.65
CA GLU A 480 -20.89 7.38 8.28
C GLU A 480 -19.39 7.67 8.35
N ASP A 481 -18.80 8.27 7.29
CA ASP A 481 -17.41 8.75 7.31
C ASP A 481 -17.19 9.76 8.44
N PHE A 482 -18.12 10.72 8.60
CA PHE A 482 -18.05 11.70 9.69
C PHE A 482 -18.16 11.03 11.06
N VAL A 483 -19.14 10.16 11.27
CA VAL A 483 -19.34 9.46 12.55
C VAL A 483 -18.14 8.60 12.93
N LEU A 484 -17.46 7.98 11.97
CA LEU A 484 -16.24 7.22 12.26
C LEU A 484 -15.06 8.12 12.59
N MET A 485 -14.89 9.21 11.84
CA MET A 485 -13.66 9.98 11.83
C MET A 485 -13.67 11.23 12.71
N HIS A 486 -14.82 11.63 13.27
CA HIS A 486 -14.93 12.88 14.03
C HIS A 486 -13.90 12.96 15.17
N CYS A 487 -13.57 11.84 15.84
CA CYS A 487 -12.61 11.82 16.94
C CYS A 487 -11.21 12.36 16.57
N VAL A 488 -10.87 12.42 15.27
CA VAL A 488 -9.61 12.96 14.75
C VAL A 488 -9.59 14.49 14.71
N PHE A 489 -10.74 15.13 14.48
CA PHE A 489 -10.81 16.57 14.20
C PHE A 489 -11.80 17.36 15.06
N ILE A 490 -12.75 16.68 15.72
CA ILE A 490 -13.67 17.25 16.71
C ILE A 490 -13.98 16.18 17.80
N PRO A 491 -13.29 16.25 18.96
CA PRO A 491 -13.51 15.31 20.06
C PRO A 491 -14.92 15.45 20.65
N ASN A 492 -15.41 14.43 21.36
CA ASN A 492 -16.76 14.45 21.93
C ASN A 492 -17.02 15.64 22.86
N SER A 493 -16.00 16.12 23.58
CA SER A 493 -16.09 17.32 24.41
C SER A 493 -16.47 18.59 23.65
N GLN A 494 -16.19 18.65 22.34
CA GLN A 494 -16.57 19.74 21.45
C GLN A 494 -17.79 19.38 20.59
N LEU A 495 -17.87 18.15 20.08
CA LEU A 495 -18.96 17.69 19.23
C LEU A 495 -20.31 17.65 19.96
N CYS A 496 -20.35 17.15 21.20
CA CYS A 496 -21.60 17.03 21.96
C CYS A 496 -22.30 18.39 22.19
N PRO A 497 -21.60 19.47 22.62
CA PRO A 497 -22.18 20.80 22.66
C PRO A 497 -22.69 21.31 21.31
N VAL A 498 -21.96 21.06 20.21
CA VAL A 498 -22.37 21.47 18.87
C VAL A 498 -23.65 20.74 18.44
N LEU A 499 -23.74 19.42 18.67
CA LEU A 499 -24.96 18.65 18.40
C LEU A 499 -26.14 19.13 19.24
N MET A 500 -25.90 19.46 20.51
CA MET A 500 -26.92 20.00 21.40
C MET A 500 -27.40 21.38 20.95
N ALA A 501 -26.53 22.22 20.38
CA ALA A 501 -26.89 23.52 19.80
C ALA A 501 -27.64 23.38 18.46
N GLN A 502 -27.33 22.35 17.67
CA GLN A 502 -28.01 22.06 16.40
C GLN A 502 -29.43 21.51 16.61
N TYR A 503 -29.72 20.85 17.75
CA TYR A 503 -31.04 20.27 18.02
C TYR A 503 -32.19 21.31 18.13
N PRO A 504 -32.07 22.39 18.91
CA PRO A 504 -33.09 23.45 18.98
C PRO A 504 -32.95 24.48 17.84
N PHE A 505 -32.02 24.31 16.90
CA PHE A 505 -31.69 25.32 15.90
C PHE A 505 -32.92 25.68 15.06
N SER A 506 -33.31 26.96 15.14
CA SER A 506 -34.34 27.56 14.32
C SER A 506 -33.67 28.68 13.52
N PRO A 507 -33.66 28.61 12.18
CA PRO A 507 -33.02 29.65 11.38
C PRO A 507 -33.82 30.94 11.52
N LEU A 508 -33.11 32.06 11.72
CA LEU A 508 -33.64 33.40 11.55
C LEU A 508 -33.89 33.67 10.06
N LEU A 509 -34.79 32.92 9.42
CA LEU A 509 -35.21 33.16 8.04
C LEU A 509 -36.00 34.48 8.02
N PRO A 510 -35.48 35.55 7.38
CA PRO A 510 -36.16 36.84 7.36
C PRO A 510 -37.46 36.80 6.54
N ASN A 511 -37.57 35.84 5.61
CA ASN A 511 -38.59 35.84 4.55
C ASN A 511 -39.45 34.55 4.45
N GLY A 512 -39.32 33.60 5.39
CA GLY A 512 -40.10 32.33 5.37
C GLY A 512 -41.38 32.42 6.19
N SER A 513 -42.44 31.73 5.75
CA SER A 513 -43.70 31.62 6.51
C SER A 513 -43.50 30.87 7.85
N GLU A 514 -44.35 31.12 8.85
CA GLU A 514 -44.31 30.43 10.15
C GLU A 514 -44.36 28.91 10.00
N GLN A 515 -45.14 28.41 9.02
CA GLN A 515 -45.27 26.99 8.74
C GLN A 515 -43.98 26.38 8.17
N GLU A 516 -43.30 27.06 7.24
CA GLU A 516 -42.02 26.60 6.68
C GLU A 516 -40.92 26.55 7.75
N LYS A 517 -40.93 27.51 8.69
CA LYS A 517 -39.99 27.52 9.83
C LYS A 517 -40.23 26.34 10.77
N LEU A 518 -41.49 26.03 11.07
CA LEU A 518 -41.88 24.87 11.88
C LEU A 518 -41.47 23.55 11.20
N ASP A 519 -41.72 23.41 9.90
CA ASP A 519 -41.38 22.21 9.13
C ASP A 519 -39.87 22.01 9.00
N TYR A 520 -39.11 23.09 8.77
CA TYR A 520 -37.64 23.03 8.77
C TYR A 520 -37.11 22.60 10.14
N THR A 521 -37.59 23.23 11.22
CA THR A 521 -37.16 22.94 12.60
C THR A 521 -37.43 21.48 12.95
N LEU A 522 -38.61 20.96 12.59
CA LEU A 522 -38.97 19.55 12.77
C LEU A 522 -38.02 18.61 12.01
N ASN A 523 -37.76 18.90 10.74
CA ASN A 523 -36.87 18.06 9.92
C ASN A 523 -35.42 18.10 10.43
N ASN A 524 -34.95 19.25 10.89
CA ASN A 524 -33.64 19.38 11.52
C ASN A 524 -33.54 18.53 12.80
N LYS A 525 -34.52 18.63 13.72
CA LYS A 525 -34.58 17.77 14.92
C LYS A 525 -34.49 16.27 14.56
N ARG A 526 -35.22 15.84 13.53
CA ARG A 526 -35.19 14.44 13.04
C ARG A 526 -33.82 14.03 12.50
N ARG A 527 -33.14 14.92 11.76
CA ARG A 527 -31.77 14.68 11.24
C ARG A 527 -30.76 14.55 12.37
N VAL A 528 -30.81 15.43 13.37
CA VAL A 528 -29.92 15.39 14.53
C VAL A 528 -30.16 14.11 15.35
N ILE A 529 -31.41 13.72 15.61
CA ILE A 529 -31.72 12.45 16.31
C ILE A 529 -31.15 11.26 15.56
N ARG A 530 -31.31 11.23 14.22
CA ARG A 530 -30.75 10.16 13.39
C ARG A 530 -29.23 10.10 13.47
N LEU A 531 -28.55 11.25 13.41
CA LEU A 531 -27.10 11.33 13.56
C LEU A 531 -26.64 10.83 14.93
N VAL A 532 -27.26 11.31 16.03
CA VAL A 532 -26.93 10.89 17.39
C VAL A 532 -27.15 9.38 17.58
N THR A 533 -28.23 8.83 17.00
CA THR A 533 -28.50 7.39 17.02
C THR A 533 -27.39 6.60 16.33
N GLN A 534 -26.92 7.06 15.16
CA GLN A 534 -25.83 6.42 14.43
C GLN A 534 -24.48 6.57 15.15
N TRP A 535 -24.18 7.75 15.68
CA TRP A 535 -23.01 7.99 16.51
C TRP A 535 -22.97 7.05 17.72
N ALA A 536 -24.09 6.92 18.42
CA ALA A 536 -24.23 6.02 19.57
C ALA A 536 -24.07 4.54 19.19
N ALA A 537 -24.61 4.14 18.03
CA ALA A 537 -24.49 2.77 17.53
C ALA A 537 -23.05 2.41 17.13
N VAL A 538 -22.31 3.33 16.50
CA VAL A 538 -20.92 3.10 16.06
C VAL A 538 -19.95 3.06 17.23
N HIS A 539 -20.08 3.96 18.21
CA HIS A 539 -19.17 4.02 19.35
C HIS A 539 -19.50 2.97 20.41
N GLY A 540 -20.77 2.56 20.53
CA GLY A 540 -21.20 1.48 21.40
C GLY A 540 -20.72 1.66 22.83
N TYR A 541 -20.08 0.61 23.39
CA TYR A 541 -19.63 0.61 24.78
C TYR A 541 -18.51 1.63 25.07
N GLN A 542 -17.80 2.13 24.06
CA GLN A 542 -16.69 3.09 24.28
C GLN A 542 -17.18 4.44 24.82
N LEU A 543 -18.46 4.78 24.59
CA LEU A 543 -19.08 5.98 25.16
C LEU A 543 -19.18 5.92 26.70
N GLN A 544 -19.25 4.72 27.27
CA GLN A 544 -19.29 4.54 28.73
C GLN A 544 -17.98 4.91 29.42
N GLU A 545 -16.88 4.98 28.66
CA GLU A 545 -15.57 5.37 29.18
C GLU A 545 -15.38 6.90 29.20
N GLU A 546 -16.38 7.69 28.76
CA GLU A 546 -16.31 9.16 28.71
C GLU A 546 -17.53 9.79 29.39
N ASP A 547 -17.32 10.40 30.56
CA ASP A 547 -18.38 11.03 31.34
C ASP A 547 -19.16 12.09 30.54
N ALA A 548 -18.48 12.88 29.71
CA ALA A 548 -19.10 13.90 28.87
C ALA A 548 -20.08 13.30 27.83
N SER A 549 -19.70 12.16 27.24
CA SER A 549 -20.53 11.46 26.24
C SER A 549 -21.77 10.84 26.89
N VAL A 550 -21.62 10.30 28.11
CA VAL A 550 -22.74 9.77 28.91
C VAL A 550 -23.70 10.89 29.33
N ALA A 551 -23.17 12.01 29.84
CA ALA A 551 -23.96 13.17 30.24
C ALA A 551 -24.75 13.75 29.06
N PHE A 552 -24.10 13.92 27.90
CA PHE A 552 -24.77 14.37 26.67
C PHE A 552 -25.90 13.43 26.24
N LEU A 553 -25.66 12.11 26.22
CA LEU A 553 -26.70 11.15 25.82
C LEU A 553 -27.93 11.20 26.74
N GLN A 554 -27.71 11.39 28.04
CA GLN A 554 -28.80 11.54 29.01
C GLN A 554 -29.58 12.84 28.76
N GLU A 555 -28.89 13.97 28.65
CA GLU A 555 -29.49 15.29 28.41
C GLU A 555 -30.26 15.34 27.07
N PHE A 556 -29.62 14.88 26.00
CA PHE A 556 -30.22 14.83 24.66
C PHE A 556 -31.43 13.91 24.61
N PHE A 557 -31.36 12.72 25.25
CA PHE A 557 -32.50 11.80 25.30
C PHE A 557 -33.68 12.39 26.07
N MET A 558 -33.44 13.13 27.16
CA MET A 558 -34.50 13.85 27.88
C MET A 558 -35.15 14.93 27.01
N ALA A 559 -34.35 15.80 26.37
CA ALA A 559 -34.85 16.85 25.49
C ALA A 559 -35.71 16.28 24.34
N ALA A 560 -35.22 15.24 23.68
CA ALA A 560 -35.95 14.60 22.58
C ALA A 560 -37.19 13.83 23.04
N SER A 561 -37.18 13.28 24.27
CA SER A 561 -38.35 12.63 24.88
C SER A 561 -39.45 13.64 25.19
N ASP A 562 -39.09 14.83 25.66
CA ASP A 562 -40.05 15.90 25.93
C ASP A 562 -40.70 16.42 24.64
N ASP A 563 -39.91 16.61 23.58
CA ASP A 563 -40.43 16.96 22.25
C ASP A 563 -41.34 15.86 21.67
N ALA A 564 -41.02 14.58 21.89
CA ALA A 564 -41.84 13.45 21.41
C ALA A 564 -43.23 13.37 22.07
N LYS A 565 -43.42 13.99 23.24
CA LYS A 565 -44.74 14.12 23.89
C LYS A 565 -45.64 15.07 23.09
N ALA A 566 -45.06 16.15 22.57
CA ALA A 566 -45.78 17.15 21.77
C ALA A 566 -45.82 16.82 20.27
N ILE A 567 -44.82 16.12 19.74
CA ILE A 567 -44.60 15.90 18.30
C ILE A 567 -44.55 14.39 17.99
N PRO A 568 -45.63 13.80 17.45
CA PRO A 568 -45.69 12.36 17.15
C PRO A 568 -44.59 11.87 16.19
N ALA A 569 -44.19 12.66 15.20
CA ALA A 569 -43.19 12.29 14.19
C ALA A 569 -41.78 12.02 14.75
N ILE A 570 -41.47 12.50 15.96
CA ILE A 570 -40.19 12.26 16.66
C ILE A 570 -40.22 10.91 17.41
N ARG A 571 -41.41 10.47 17.86
CA ARG A 571 -41.59 9.27 18.70
C ARG A 571 -41.06 8.00 18.06
N ASP A 572 -41.30 7.82 16.76
CA ASP A 572 -40.90 6.62 16.02
C ASP A 572 -39.36 6.49 15.95
N GLN A 573 -38.65 7.62 15.77
CA GLN A 573 -37.18 7.64 15.74
C GLN A 573 -36.55 7.46 17.13
N LEU A 574 -37.24 7.89 18.18
CA LEU A 574 -36.76 7.81 19.55
C LEU A 574 -36.69 6.36 20.09
N THR A 575 -37.42 5.42 19.49
CA THR A 575 -37.48 4.02 19.95
C THR A 575 -36.12 3.34 19.87
N GLU A 576 -35.38 3.55 18.78
CA GLU A 576 -34.05 2.95 18.59
C GLU A 576 -32.99 3.61 19.48
N LEU A 577 -33.01 4.95 19.58
CA LEU A 577 -32.15 5.67 20.52
C LEU A 577 -32.42 5.24 21.96
N GLY A 578 -33.69 5.05 22.33
CA GLY A 578 -34.10 4.56 23.65
C GLY A 578 -33.61 3.14 23.95
N ARG A 579 -33.52 2.26 22.93
CA ARG A 579 -32.94 0.92 23.05
C ARG A 579 -31.43 1.02 23.32
N ILE A 580 -30.71 1.82 22.54
CA ILE A 580 -29.26 2.04 22.71
C ILE A 580 -28.96 2.67 24.07
N HIS A 581 -29.69 3.73 24.45
CA HIS A 581 -29.58 4.41 25.74
C HIS A 581 -29.77 3.43 26.91
N LYS A 582 -30.79 2.54 26.85
CA LYS A 582 -31.00 1.51 27.88
C LYS A 582 -29.86 0.47 27.95
N VAL A 583 -29.26 0.11 26.81
CA VAL A 583 -28.13 -0.83 26.77
C VAL A 583 -26.86 -0.17 27.31
N LEU A 584 -26.61 1.08 26.95
CA LEU A 584 -25.42 1.83 27.39
C LEU A 584 -25.51 2.27 28.85
N LEU A 585 -26.69 2.50 29.41
CA LEU A 585 -26.85 2.91 30.81
C LEU A 585 -27.23 1.79 31.78
N ARG A 586 -27.57 0.58 31.29
CA ARG A 586 -27.71 -0.58 32.18
C ARG A 586 -26.33 -1.01 32.68
N GLN A 587 -25.99 -0.56 33.89
CA GLN A 587 -25.09 -1.30 34.78
C GLN A 587 -25.67 -2.71 34.96
N PHE A 588 -25.11 -3.73 34.31
CA PHE A 588 -25.53 -5.11 34.59
C PHE A 588 -24.62 -5.74 35.65
N SER A 589 -25.17 -5.83 36.86
CA SER A 589 -25.19 -7.08 37.61
C SER A 589 -25.49 -8.25 36.67
N MET A 590 -24.48 -9.02 36.29
CA MET A 590 -24.63 -10.43 35.89
C MET A 590 -23.40 -11.18 36.39
N GLY A 591 -23.60 -11.88 37.50
CA GLY A 591 -22.71 -12.97 37.90
C GLY A 591 -22.75 -14.11 36.90
N ASN A 592 -21.68 -14.89 36.89
CA ASN A 592 -21.58 -16.26 36.40
C ASN A 592 -22.22 -16.57 35.03
N GLU A 593 -21.54 -16.22 33.95
CA GLU A 593 -21.63 -17.00 32.71
C GLU A 593 -20.24 -17.47 32.24
N LYS A 594 -19.95 -18.74 32.59
CA LYS A 594 -19.11 -19.73 31.92
C LYS A 594 -17.92 -19.19 31.10
N LEU A 595 -16.72 -19.37 31.68
CA LEU A 595 -15.43 -19.52 30.98
C LEU A 595 -15.64 -20.25 29.64
N HIS A 596 -15.54 -19.58 28.48
CA HIS A 596 -15.13 -20.20 27.19
C HIS A 596 -15.03 -19.24 25.98
N LYS A 597 -15.56 -18.00 26.03
CA LYS A 597 -15.45 -17.00 24.95
C LYS A 597 -14.62 -15.78 25.42
N ARG A 598 -13.62 -15.35 24.64
CA ARG A 598 -12.86 -14.11 24.94
C ARG A 598 -13.83 -12.94 24.83
N GLN A 599 -13.88 -12.08 25.85
CA GLN A 599 -14.63 -10.83 25.85
C GLN A 599 -13.68 -9.68 25.45
N PRO A 600 -14.20 -8.58 24.87
CA PRO A 600 -13.40 -7.39 24.60
C PRO A 600 -12.81 -6.83 25.90
N ILE A 601 -11.51 -6.55 25.90
CA ILE A 601 -10.81 -5.90 27.01
C ILE A 601 -11.06 -4.39 26.88
N LYS A 602 -11.49 -3.76 27.97
CA LYS A 602 -11.79 -2.32 28.04
C LYS A 602 -10.65 -1.55 28.69
N GLY A 603 -10.62 -0.22 28.50
CA GLY A 603 -9.57 0.62 29.08
C GLY A 603 -9.56 0.63 30.62
N ASN A 604 -10.76 0.54 31.21
CA ASN A 604 -10.97 0.58 32.66
C ASN A 604 -10.86 -0.80 33.34
N ASP A 605 -10.64 -1.87 32.57
CA ASP A 605 -10.41 -3.19 33.15
C ASP A 605 -9.09 -3.18 33.93
N GLU A 606 -9.07 -3.72 35.14
CA GLU A 606 -7.85 -3.81 35.94
C GLU A 606 -7.05 -5.06 35.57
N ILE A 607 -5.74 -4.89 35.44
CA ILE A 607 -4.81 -5.98 35.18
C ILE A 607 -3.81 -6.15 36.32
N LEU A 608 -3.41 -7.40 36.55
CA LEU A 608 -2.26 -7.75 37.37
C LEU A 608 -1.07 -7.96 36.45
N PHE A 609 -0.07 -7.08 36.53
CA PHE A 609 1.09 -7.14 35.63
C PHE A 609 2.40 -7.18 36.41
N LYS A 610 3.34 -8.01 35.96
CA LYS A 610 4.68 -8.12 36.55
C LYS A 610 5.62 -7.11 35.91
N VAL A 611 6.24 -6.25 36.70
CA VAL A 611 7.31 -5.33 36.27
C VAL A 611 8.60 -5.75 36.97
N TYR A 612 9.61 -6.08 36.17
CA TYR A 612 10.88 -6.65 36.64
C TYR A 612 11.89 -5.58 36.99
N CYS A 613 12.81 -5.89 37.90
CA CYS A 613 13.97 -5.06 38.24
C CYS A 613 15.25 -5.63 37.59
N CYS A 614 16.36 -4.89 37.69
CA CYS A 614 17.64 -5.29 37.10
C CYS A 614 18.19 -6.62 37.64
N ASP A 615 17.82 -6.99 38.87
CA ASP A 615 18.19 -8.24 39.53
C ASP A 615 17.22 -9.41 39.23
N HIS A 616 16.32 -9.22 38.25
CA HIS A 616 15.29 -10.18 37.82
C HIS A 616 14.20 -10.47 38.86
N THR A 617 14.18 -9.76 39.99
CA THR A 617 12.99 -9.73 40.86
C THR A 617 11.86 -8.95 40.19
N TYR A 618 10.62 -9.10 40.66
CA TYR A 618 9.50 -8.35 40.10
C TYR A 618 8.50 -7.86 41.14
N THR A 619 7.86 -6.76 40.81
CA THR A 619 6.69 -6.25 41.52
C THR A 619 5.45 -6.48 40.67
N THR A 620 4.41 -7.08 41.25
CA THR A 620 3.10 -7.17 40.58
C THR A 620 2.30 -5.92 40.90
N ILE A 621 1.94 -5.13 39.90
CA ILE A 621 1.08 -3.95 40.04
C ILE A 621 -0.36 -4.29 39.62
N ARG A 622 -1.33 -3.57 40.22
CA ARG A 622 -2.75 -3.61 39.83
C ARG A 622 -3.12 -2.23 39.31
N VAL A 623 -3.33 -2.13 38.02
CA VAL A 623 -3.64 -0.86 37.35
C VAL A 623 -4.64 -1.08 36.21
N PRO A 624 -5.43 -0.08 35.80
CA PRO A 624 -6.24 -0.14 34.58
C PRO A 624 -5.41 -0.47 33.33
N VAL A 625 -6.03 -1.05 32.30
CA VAL A 625 -5.35 -1.31 31.02
C VAL A 625 -4.87 -0.01 30.35
N ALA A 626 -5.68 1.04 30.40
CA ALA A 626 -5.38 2.33 29.74
C ALA A 626 -4.37 3.22 30.50
N THR A 627 -3.79 2.73 31.60
CA THR A 627 -2.84 3.45 32.47
C THR A 627 -1.66 4.01 31.70
N SER A 628 -1.21 5.21 32.12
CA SER A 628 -0.03 5.87 31.58
C SER A 628 1.29 5.32 32.16
N VAL A 629 2.41 5.52 31.47
CA VAL A 629 3.73 5.11 31.99
C VAL A 629 4.07 5.82 33.30
N THR A 630 3.66 7.08 33.47
CA THR A 630 3.79 7.80 34.75
C THR A 630 3.05 7.12 35.90
N GLU A 631 1.84 6.62 35.65
CA GLU A 631 1.07 5.90 36.67
C GLU A 631 1.66 4.51 36.96
N VAL A 632 2.18 3.82 35.93
CA VAL A 632 2.88 2.53 36.10
C VAL A 632 4.14 2.70 36.94
N THR A 633 4.99 3.67 36.61
CA THR A 633 6.23 3.94 37.33
C THR A 633 5.95 4.39 38.76
N GLY A 634 4.93 5.23 38.98
CA GLY A 634 4.43 5.58 40.32
C GLY A 634 3.97 4.36 41.13
N ALA A 635 3.15 3.49 40.55
CA ALA A 635 2.66 2.27 41.23
C ALA A 635 3.79 1.28 41.58
N VAL A 636 4.85 1.24 40.78
CA VAL A 636 6.06 0.45 41.06
C VAL A 636 6.89 1.12 42.17
N ALA A 637 7.11 2.43 42.08
CA ALA A 637 7.85 3.21 43.08
C ALA A 637 7.23 3.11 44.46
N ASP A 638 5.90 3.21 44.56
CA ASP A 638 5.13 3.06 45.80
C ASP A 638 5.35 1.69 46.46
N LYS A 639 5.41 0.63 45.67
CA LYS A 639 5.62 -0.74 46.17
C LYS A 639 7.07 -1.05 46.53
N LEU A 640 8.01 -0.44 45.81
CA LEU A 640 9.44 -0.56 46.10
C LEU A 640 9.89 0.39 47.23
N GLY A 641 9.05 1.33 47.65
CA GLY A 641 9.42 2.38 48.61
C GLY A 641 10.50 3.32 48.06
N SER A 642 10.59 3.46 46.74
CA SER A 642 11.60 4.27 46.07
C SER A 642 11.07 5.67 45.80
N ALA A 643 11.85 6.70 46.12
CA ALA A 643 11.57 8.09 45.78
C ALA A 643 12.27 8.55 44.48
N GLU A 644 12.91 7.61 43.76
CA GLU A 644 13.73 7.91 42.58
C GLU A 644 12.93 7.83 41.27
N ASP A 645 13.32 8.65 40.28
CA ASP A 645 12.72 8.65 38.94
C ASP A 645 13.06 7.34 38.18
N LEU A 646 12.09 6.42 38.15
CA LEU A 646 12.20 5.15 37.44
C LEU A 646 11.87 5.30 35.95
N LEU A 647 12.65 4.63 35.10
CA LEU A 647 12.36 4.44 33.69
C LEU A 647 11.63 3.11 33.49
N LEU A 648 10.57 3.13 32.68
CA LEU A 648 9.91 1.92 32.20
C LEU A 648 10.49 1.51 30.84
N VAL A 649 10.97 0.26 30.77
CA VAL A 649 11.69 -0.27 29.61
C VAL A 649 11.04 -1.58 29.15
N ASN A 650 10.75 -1.70 27.86
CA ASN A 650 10.51 -3.00 27.22
C ASN A 650 11.85 -3.63 26.85
N LEU A 651 12.10 -4.84 27.36
CA LEU A 651 13.27 -5.64 27.00
C LEU A 651 12.84 -6.84 26.17
N SER A 652 13.33 -6.94 24.93
CA SER A 652 13.06 -8.07 24.05
C SER A 652 13.91 -9.31 24.40
N SER A 653 13.54 -10.47 23.87
CA SER A 653 14.33 -11.70 23.98
C SER A 653 15.69 -11.63 23.28
N ALA A 654 15.88 -10.67 22.36
CA ALA A 654 17.15 -10.38 21.72
C ALA A 654 18.04 -9.40 22.51
N GLY A 655 17.55 -8.90 23.66
CA GLY A 655 18.25 -7.92 24.48
C GLY A 655 18.09 -6.47 24.01
N GLU A 656 17.19 -6.21 23.05
CA GLU A 656 16.89 -4.86 22.59
C GLU A 656 16.04 -4.13 23.64
N LYS A 657 16.41 -2.87 23.93
CA LYS A 657 15.81 -2.06 24.99
C LYS A 657 15.05 -0.90 24.36
N LEU A 658 13.76 -0.78 24.68
CA LEU A 658 12.92 0.35 24.28
C LEU A 658 12.41 1.07 25.53
N ILE A 659 12.81 2.34 25.69
CA ILE A 659 12.37 3.19 26.79
C ILE A 659 11.02 3.80 26.40
N PHE A 660 10.01 3.62 27.25
CA PHE A 660 8.71 4.27 27.03
C PHE A 660 8.73 5.73 27.50
N LYS A 661 7.95 6.56 26.83
CA LYS A 661 7.76 7.96 27.23
C LYS A 661 6.75 8.04 28.38
N PRO A 662 6.86 9.04 29.27
CA PRO A 662 5.93 9.22 30.39
C PRO A 662 4.45 9.27 29.97
N ASN A 663 4.16 9.87 28.82
CA ASN A 663 2.79 10.03 28.29
C ASN A 663 2.28 8.82 27.48
N ASP A 664 3.09 7.78 27.29
CA ASP A 664 2.63 6.56 26.61
C ASP A 664 1.56 5.87 27.46
N VAL A 665 0.53 5.32 26.81
CA VAL A 665 -0.62 4.69 27.46
C VAL A 665 -0.81 3.26 26.95
N SER A 666 -1.35 2.37 27.80
CA SER A 666 -1.66 0.98 27.44
C SER A 666 -0.46 0.20 26.89
N VAL A 667 0.71 0.35 27.52
CA VAL A 667 1.97 -0.23 27.02
C VAL A 667 2.05 -1.76 27.15
N PHE A 668 1.23 -2.37 27.99
CA PHE A 668 1.28 -3.81 28.32
C PHE A 668 1.05 -4.74 27.12
N SER A 669 0.16 -4.35 26.21
CA SER A 669 -0.17 -5.14 25.01
C SER A 669 0.81 -4.94 23.85
N THR A 670 1.68 -3.93 23.93
CA THR A 670 2.60 -3.54 22.86
C THR A 670 3.90 -4.37 22.84
N LEU A 671 4.10 -5.21 23.85
CA LEU A 671 5.28 -6.06 23.98
C LEU A 671 5.33 -7.15 22.90
N SER A 672 6.54 -7.54 22.50
CA SER A 672 6.75 -8.71 21.64
C SER A 672 6.25 -10.00 22.32
N PRO A 673 6.12 -11.13 21.59
CA PRO A 673 5.68 -12.41 22.17
C PRO A 673 6.39 -12.80 23.46
N ASN A 674 7.70 -12.58 23.57
CA ASN A 674 8.47 -12.82 24.79
C ASN A 674 9.01 -11.55 25.45
N GLY A 675 8.54 -10.36 25.06
CA GLY A 675 8.93 -9.10 25.69
C GLY A 675 8.52 -9.03 27.17
N ARG A 676 9.28 -8.28 27.97
CA ARG A 676 8.99 -8.05 29.40
C ARG A 676 9.20 -6.58 29.75
N LEU A 677 8.41 -6.11 30.71
CA LEU A 677 8.55 -4.76 31.26
C LEU A 677 9.52 -4.76 32.42
N PHE A 678 10.46 -3.82 32.39
CA PHE A 678 11.40 -3.54 33.46
C PHE A 678 11.23 -2.13 33.97
N ALA A 679 11.36 -1.94 35.28
CA ALA A 679 11.55 -0.65 35.91
C ALA A 679 13.00 -0.58 36.38
N CYS A 680 13.72 0.45 35.93
CA CYS A 680 15.13 0.63 36.30
C CYS A 680 15.50 2.10 36.34
N ARG A 681 16.64 2.38 36.95
CA ARG A 681 17.23 3.71 36.91
C ARG A 681 18.03 3.92 35.63
N ARG A 682 18.27 5.19 35.29
CA ARG A 682 19.01 5.55 34.08
C ARG A 682 20.44 5.00 34.06
N ASP A 683 21.11 4.92 35.20
CA ASP A 683 22.45 4.34 35.36
C ASP A 683 22.46 2.80 35.21
N GLN A 684 21.33 2.14 35.44
CA GLN A 684 21.20 0.68 35.36
C GLN A 684 20.73 0.20 33.99
N LEU A 685 20.34 1.10 33.09
CA LEU A 685 19.77 0.76 31.79
C LEU A 685 20.67 -0.20 30.99
N ASP A 686 21.98 0.05 30.96
CA ASP A 686 22.93 -0.76 30.21
C ASP A 686 23.12 -2.17 30.82
N SER A 687 22.87 -2.31 32.12
CA SER A 687 22.99 -3.59 32.84
C SER A 687 21.80 -4.53 32.67
N LEU A 688 20.66 -4.05 32.13
CA LEU A 688 19.49 -4.89 31.91
C LEU A 688 19.79 -6.06 30.94
N THR A 689 19.41 -7.27 31.36
CA THR A 689 19.56 -8.52 30.61
C THR A 689 18.22 -9.28 30.52
N PRO A 690 17.94 -9.98 29.40
CA PRO A 690 16.73 -10.78 29.26
C PRO A 690 16.61 -11.87 30.33
N LEU A 691 15.37 -12.21 30.71
CA LEU A 691 15.09 -13.33 31.63
C LEU A 691 15.22 -14.68 30.88
N PRO A 692 15.56 -15.78 31.58
CA PRO A 692 15.56 -17.11 30.98
C PRO A 692 14.23 -17.51 30.33
N GLU A 693 13.11 -17.07 30.90
CA GLU A 693 11.77 -17.33 30.35
C GLU A 693 11.52 -16.64 28.99
N GLN A 694 12.32 -15.62 28.63
CA GLN A 694 12.20 -14.91 27.36
C GLN A 694 12.89 -15.64 26.20
N GLU A 695 13.78 -16.60 26.49
CA GLU A 695 14.50 -17.37 25.46
C GLU A 695 13.55 -18.30 24.67
N GLY A 696 12.40 -18.64 25.25
CA GLY A 696 11.41 -19.51 24.64
C GLY A 696 11.69 -21.01 24.90
N PRO A 697 11.02 -21.92 24.18
CA PRO A 697 11.17 -23.36 24.39
C PRO A 697 12.50 -23.90 23.85
N SER A 698 13.10 -24.85 24.57
CA SER A 698 14.29 -25.59 24.12
C SER A 698 13.96 -26.90 23.38
N THR A 699 12.72 -27.36 23.44
CA THR A 699 12.25 -28.58 22.75
C THR A 699 10.95 -28.31 22.00
N GLY A 700 10.85 -28.79 20.76
CA GLY A 700 9.64 -28.67 19.94
C GLY A 700 8.47 -29.48 20.48
N SER A 701 7.25 -29.07 20.15
CA SER A 701 6.01 -29.70 20.62
C SER A 701 5.37 -30.53 19.51
N LEU A 702 5.64 -31.84 19.51
CA LEU A 702 5.27 -32.75 18.40
C LEU A 702 3.79 -33.20 18.42
N ALA A 703 2.88 -32.47 19.08
CA ALA A 703 1.51 -32.88 19.32
C ALA A 703 0.51 -32.39 18.24
N SER A 704 -0.62 -33.08 18.15
CA SER A 704 -1.67 -32.98 17.12
C SER A 704 -2.08 -31.55 16.76
N PHE A 705 -1.57 -31.05 15.61
CA PHE A 705 -1.94 -29.76 15.04
C PHE A 705 -3.27 -29.86 14.27
N GLU A 706 -4.36 -29.36 14.84
CA GLU A 706 -5.63 -29.18 14.12
C GLU A 706 -6.21 -27.77 14.39
N LEU A 707 -6.37 -26.99 13.31
CA LEU A 707 -6.96 -25.65 13.24
C LEU A 707 -6.37 -24.54 14.16
N ILE A 708 -5.73 -23.55 13.54
CA ILE A 708 -5.39 -22.27 14.20
C ILE A 708 -6.63 -21.36 14.17
N SER A 709 -7.21 -21.06 15.33
CA SER A 709 -8.36 -20.15 15.42
C SER A 709 -7.94 -18.76 15.91
N SER A 710 -7.90 -17.80 14.99
CA SER A 710 -7.72 -16.36 15.29
C SER A 710 -9.06 -15.62 15.44
N LYS A 711 -10.18 -16.35 15.32
CA LYS A 711 -11.54 -15.81 15.28
C LYS A 711 -11.91 -15.00 16.53
N ASP A 712 -11.60 -15.54 17.71
CA ASP A 712 -12.05 -14.95 18.97
C ASP A 712 -11.43 -13.55 19.20
N LEU A 713 -10.15 -13.37 18.88
CA LEU A 713 -9.45 -12.09 18.98
C LEU A 713 -9.98 -11.08 17.97
N PHE A 714 -10.20 -11.50 16.71
CA PHE A 714 -10.70 -10.60 15.67
C PHE A 714 -12.07 -10.00 16.00
N HIS A 715 -12.94 -10.74 16.69
CA HIS A 715 -14.25 -10.24 17.11
C HIS A 715 -14.18 -9.28 18.32
N CYS A 716 -13.08 -9.30 19.09
CA CYS A 716 -12.89 -8.40 20.23
C CYS A 716 -12.41 -7.01 19.81
N VAL A 717 -11.73 -6.88 18.66
CA VAL A 717 -11.22 -5.60 18.16
C VAL A 717 -12.40 -4.67 17.84
N HIS A 718 -12.46 -3.51 18.48
CA HIS A 718 -13.41 -2.47 18.07
C HIS A 718 -12.87 -1.72 16.84
N GLU A 719 -13.74 -1.29 15.93
CA GLU A 719 -13.35 -0.61 14.69
C GLU A 719 -12.58 0.70 14.95
N LEU A 720 -12.93 1.40 16.03
CA LEU A 720 -12.25 2.63 16.44
C LEU A 720 -10.82 2.38 16.97
N GLU A 721 -10.47 1.15 17.41
CA GLU A 721 -9.09 0.85 17.82
C GLU A 721 -8.10 0.99 16.66
N LEU A 722 -8.55 0.77 15.41
CA LEU A 722 -7.73 1.01 14.23
C LEU A 722 -7.42 2.50 14.05
N LEU A 723 -8.38 3.37 14.36
CA LEU A 723 -8.19 4.82 14.31
C LEU A 723 -7.23 5.27 15.40
N TYR A 724 -7.44 4.83 16.63
CA TYR A 724 -6.57 5.19 17.77
C TYR A 724 -5.15 4.71 17.55
N HIS A 725 -4.96 3.52 16.97
CA HIS A 725 -3.64 3.02 16.59
C HIS A 725 -3.00 3.91 15.51
N THR A 726 -3.74 4.27 14.46
CA THR A 726 -3.23 5.03 13.31
C THR A 726 -2.87 6.48 13.65
N PHE A 727 -3.68 7.14 14.49
CA PHE A 727 -3.49 8.55 14.86
C PHE A 727 -2.72 8.73 16.19
N GLY A 728 -2.33 7.64 16.83
CA GLY A 728 -1.62 7.64 18.11
C GLY A 728 -2.58 7.58 19.32
N ARG A 729 -2.50 6.47 20.07
CA ARG A 729 -3.32 6.20 21.26
C ARG A 729 -3.16 7.27 22.36
N GLN A 730 -1.99 7.87 22.47
CA GLN A 730 -1.70 8.98 23.39
C GLN A 730 -2.50 10.25 23.07
N ASN A 731 -2.83 10.48 21.80
CA ASN A 731 -3.58 11.67 21.38
C ASN A 731 -5.07 11.53 21.73
N VAL A 732 -5.59 10.31 21.69
CA VAL A 732 -7.01 10.01 21.93
C VAL A 732 -7.26 9.53 23.37
N LYS A 733 -6.22 9.18 24.12
CA LYS A 733 -6.28 8.62 25.49
C LYS A 733 -7.18 7.38 25.59
N LYS A 734 -7.17 6.55 24.54
CA LYS A 734 -7.93 5.30 24.45
C LYS A 734 -7.01 4.11 24.25
N THR A 735 -7.44 2.94 24.71
CA THR A 735 -6.68 1.69 24.55
C THR A 735 -6.89 1.09 23.16
N THR A 736 -5.86 0.39 22.67
CA THR A 736 -5.90 -0.46 21.45
C THR A 736 -5.59 -1.92 21.78
N VAL A 737 -5.81 -2.32 23.03
CA VAL A 737 -5.38 -3.61 23.58
C VAL A 737 -5.87 -4.81 22.76
N ASN A 738 -7.11 -4.79 22.24
CA ASN A 738 -7.63 -5.92 21.48
C ASN A 738 -6.95 -6.01 20.12
N LEU A 739 -6.74 -4.86 19.47
CA LEU A 739 -5.97 -4.78 18.22
C LEU A 739 -4.52 -5.23 18.42
N ASP A 740 -3.85 -4.73 19.46
CA ASP A 740 -2.46 -5.08 19.78
C ASP A 740 -2.29 -6.58 19.99
N LEU A 741 -3.18 -7.22 20.78
CA LEU A 741 -3.17 -8.66 21.00
C LEU A 741 -3.44 -9.44 19.71
N PHE A 742 -4.28 -8.91 18.82
CA PHE A 742 -4.57 -9.54 17.54
C PHE A 742 -3.40 -9.43 16.54
N LEU A 743 -2.70 -8.29 16.52
CA LEU A 743 -1.46 -8.12 15.74
C LEU A 743 -0.33 -8.97 16.31
N ARG A 744 -0.17 -9.02 17.63
CA ARG A 744 0.78 -9.91 18.30
C ARG A 744 0.52 -11.37 17.97
N ARG A 745 -0.75 -11.78 17.86
CA ARG A 745 -1.13 -13.14 17.48
C ARG A 745 -0.62 -13.52 16.08
N PHE A 746 -0.53 -12.57 15.15
CA PHE A 746 0.09 -12.82 13.85
C PHE A 746 1.56 -13.24 14.02
N ASN A 747 2.32 -12.47 14.79
CA ASN A 747 3.74 -12.76 15.06
C ASN A 747 3.91 -14.07 15.85
N GLU A 748 3.04 -14.37 16.83
CA GLU A 748 3.06 -15.65 17.54
C GLU A 748 2.92 -16.84 16.59
N ILE A 749 1.98 -16.79 15.65
CA ILE A 749 1.78 -17.88 14.67
C ILE A 749 2.99 -17.99 13.76
N GLN A 750 3.54 -16.86 13.30
CA GLN A 750 4.73 -16.85 12.46
C GLN A 750 5.94 -17.49 13.17
N PHE A 751 6.26 -17.02 14.38
CA PHE A 751 7.37 -17.55 15.17
C PHE A 751 7.17 -18.99 15.63
N TRP A 752 5.92 -19.42 15.83
CA TRP A 752 5.61 -20.82 16.10
C TRP A 752 6.03 -21.74 14.96
N VAL A 753 5.74 -21.38 13.71
CA VAL A 753 6.21 -22.15 12.54
C VAL A 753 7.72 -22.25 12.54
N ILE A 754 8.41 -21.13 12.73
CA ILE A 754 9.87 -21.07 12.68
C ILE A 754 10.48 -21.89 13.81
N SER A 755 9.95 -21.76 15.03
CA SER A 755 10.42 -22.46 16.22
C SER A 755 10.29 -23.98 16.07
N GLU A 756 9.13 -24.48 15.65
CA GLU A 756 8.90 -25.92 15.48
C GLU A 756 9.79 -26.53 14.39
N VAL A 757 10.06 -25.80 13.30
CA VAL A 757 10.97 -26.27 12.25
C VAL A 757 12.43 -26.28 12.75
N CYS A 758 12.88 -25.22 13.40
CA CYS A 758 14.27 -25.08 13.86
C CYS A 758 14.61 -26.00 15.05
N LEU A 759 13.63 -26.33 15.89
CA LEU A 759 13.82 -27.28 17.00
C LEU A 759 13.72 -28.77 16.56
N CYS A 760 13.38 -29.04 15.30
CA CYS A 760 13.23 -30.40 14.80
C CYS A 760 14.52 -30.91 14.16
N SER A 761 15.34 -31.61 14.95
CA SER A 761 16.65 -32.13 14.51
C SER A 761 16.57 -33.17 13.38
N GLN A 762 15.49 -33.95 13.32
CA GLN A 762 15.35 -35.07 12.38
C GLN A 762 14.82 -34.59 11.02
N LEU A 763 15.65 -34.69 9.96
CA LEU A 763 15.31 -34.26 8.59
C LEU A 763 13.96 -34.82 8.09
N SER A 764 13.69 -36.11 8.30
CA SER A 764 12.45 -36.73 7.86
C SER A 764 11.20 -36.13 8.54
N LYS A 765 11.30 -35.81 9.84
CA LYS A 765 10.23 -35.15 10.58
C LYS A 765 10.10 -33.67 10.20
N ARG A 766 11.20 -32.96 9.90
CA ARG A 766 11.13 -31.59 9.36
C ARG A 766 10.36 -31.52 8.05
N VAL A 767 10.61 -32.45 7.12
CA VAL A 767 9.85 -32.53 5.85
C VAL A 767 8.36 -32.74 6.13
N GLN A 768 8.02 -33.56 7.13
CA GLN A 768 6.64 -33.75 7.56
C GLN A 768 6.03 -32.47 8.17
N LEU A 769 6.81 -31.68 8.93
CA LEU A 769 6.39 -30.39 9.46
C LEU A 769 6.10 -29.38 8.33
N LEU A 770 7.00 -29.22 7.35
CA LEU A 770 6.75 -28.35 6.19
C LEU A 770 5.44 -28.73 5.49
N LYS A 771 5.25 -30.02 5.19
CA LYS A 771 4.02 -30.55 4.60
C LYS A 771 2.79 -30.27 5.46
N LYS A 772 2.91 -30.36 6.80
CA LYS A 772 1.81 -30.09 7.73
C LYS A 772 1.47 -28.61 7.79
N PHE A 773 2.45 -27.70 7.86
CA PHE A 773 2.21 -26.25 7.85
C PHE A 773 1.58 -25.77 6.53
N ILE A 774 2.02 -26.28 5.39
CA ILE A 774 1.41 -25.98 4.09
C ILE A 774 -0.08 -26.41 4.07
N LYS A 775 -0.41 -27.57 4.66
CA LYS A 775 -1.81 -28.00 4.81
C LYS A 775 -2.60 -27.11 5.76
N ILE A 776 -2.00 -26.70 6.88
CA ILE A 776 -2.64 -25.78 7.84
C ILE A 776 -2.94 -24.44 7.16
N ALA A 777 -2.00 -23.90 6.39
CA ALA A 777 -2.19 -22.69 5.60
C ALA A 777 -3.35 -22.88 4.59
N ALA A 778 -3.35 -23.99 3.84
CA ALA A 778 -4.44 -24.30 2.90
C ALA A 778 -5.82 -24.28 3.57
N HIS A 779 -5.96 -24.92 4.74
CA HIS A 779 -7.20 -24.89 5.51
C HIS A 779 -7.52 -23.49 6.05
N CYS A 780 -6.53 -22.71 6.51
CA CYS A 780 -6.77 -21.33 6.93
C CYS A 780 -7.34 -20.48 5.78
N LYS A 781 -6.80 -20.64 4.57
CA LYS A 781 -7.31 -19.98 3.35
C LYS A 781 -8.74 -20.44 3.02
N GLU A 782 -9.03 -21.74 3.10
CA GLU A 782 -10.36 -22.32 2.91
C GLU A 782 -11.40 -21.75 3.88
N TYR A 783 -11.02 -21.57 5.15
CA TYR A 783 -11.84 -20.91 6.17
C TYR A 783 -11.87 -19.38 6.07
N ARG A 784 -11.31 -18.79 5.00
CA ARG A 784 -11.19 -17.34 4.79
C ARG A 784 -10.44 -16.62 5.93
N ASN A 785 -9.60 -17.34 6.67
CA ASN A 785 -8.71 -16.79 7.68
C ASN A 785 -7.35 -16.45 7.04
N LEU A 786 -7.34 -15.36 6.27
CA LEU A 786 -6.16 -14.91 5.53
C LEU A 786 -5.05 -14.43 6.48
N ASN A 787 -5.40 -13.88 7.65
CA ASN A 787 -4.40 -13.47 8.65
C ASN A 787 -3.51 -14.64 9.12
N ALA A 788 -4.12 -15.77 9.53
CA ALA A 788 -3.36 -16.94 9.95
C ALA A 788 -2.67 -17.64 8.77
N PHE A 789 -3.31 -17.66 7.60
CA PHE A 789 -2.68 -18.14 6.37
C PHE A 789 -1.35 -17.43 6.11
N PHE A 790 -1.35 -16.09 6.04
CA PHE A 790 -0.13 -15.32 5.80
C PHE A 790 0.89 -15.46 6.92
N ALA A 791 0.47 -15.53 8.19
CA ALA A 791 1.40 -15.76 9.29
C ALA A 791 2.18 -17.08 9.13
N VAL A 792 1.50 -18.15 8.69
CA VAL A 792 2.14 -19.44 8.43
C VAL A 792 3.09 -19.36 7.24
N ILE A 793 2.66 -18.77 6.12
CA ILE A 793 3.50 -18.66 4.92
C ILE A 793 4.74 -17.79 5.19
N MET A 794 4.58 -16.64 5.86
CA MET A 794 5.70 -15.79 6.26
C MET A 794 6.65 -16.47 7.26
N GLY A 795 6.16 -17.43 8.05
CA GLY A 795 7.00 -18.29 8.89
C GLY A 795 7.84 -19.26 8.05
N LEU A 796 7.26 -19.83 6.99
CA LEU A 796 7.96 -20.72 6.07
C LEU A 796 8.97 -19.99 5.17
N SER A 797 8.65 -18.76 4.75
CA SER A 797 9.57 -17.90 3.97
C SER A 797 10.68 -17.26 4.82
N ASN A 798 10.63 -17.40 6.16
CA ASN A 798 11.66 -16.83 7.05
C ASN A 798 13.05 -17.37 6.68
N PRO A 799 14.12 -16.54 6.70
CA PRO A 799 15.47 -16.96 6.34
C PRO A 799 16.01 -18.18 7.10
N ALA A 800 15.58 -18.41 8.35
CA ALA A 800 15.95 -19.60 9.11
C ALA A 800 15.29 -20.89 8.58
N VAL A 801 14.16 -20.80 7.89
CA VAL A 801 13.44 -21.94 7.31
C VAL A 801 13.73 -22.09 5.82
N SER A 802 13.68 -21.01 5.04
CA SER A 802 13.85 -21.03 3.58
C SER A 802 15.25 -21.50 3.15
N ARG A 803 16.26 -21.29 4.00
CA ARG A 803 17.64 -21.75 3.74
C ARG A 803 17.86 -23.26 3.85
N LEU A 804 16.92 -24.02 4.42
CA LEU A 804 17.06 -25.46 4.70
C LEU A 804 16.89 -26.29 3.41
N SER A 805 17.85 -26.15 2.49
CA SER A 805 17.76 -26.67 1.13
C SER A 805 17.54 -28.18 1.09
N GLN A 806 18.16 -28.95 2.00
CA GLN A 806 17.98 -30.42 2.03
C GLN A 806 16.57 -30.79 2.47
N THR A 807 15.97 -29.99 3.36
CA THR A 807 14.58 -30.17 3.79
C THR A 807 13.60 -29.81 2.67
N TRP A 808 13.80 -28.69 1.98
CA TRP A 808 12.94 -28.28 0.86
C TRP A 808 13.05 -29.20 -0.35
N GLU A 809 14.26 -29.68 -0.69
CA GLU A 809 14.49 -30.58 -1.80
C GLU A 809 13.65 -31.87 -1.68
N LYS A 810 13.62 -32.45 -0.47
CA LYS A 810 12.86 -33.67 -0.15
C LYS A 810 11.36 -33.48 0.01
N LEU A 811 10.85 -32.25 -0.06
CA LEU A 811 9.41 -31.99 -0.02
C LEU A 811 8.76 -32.51 -1.32
N PRO A 812 7.65 -33.28 -1.27
CA PRO A 812 6.99 -33.75 -2.49
C PRO A 812 6.54 -32.58 -3.39
N SER A 813 6.70 -32.74 -4.70
CA SER A 813 6.42 -31.70 -5.73
C SER A 813 5.03 -31.08 -5.59
N LYS A 814 4.01 -31.87 -5.25
CA LYS A 814 2.64 -31.38 -4.95
C LYS A 814 2.63 -30.26 -3.91
N PHE A 815 3.40 -30.38 -2.82
CA PHE A 815 3.44 -29.38 -1.75
C PHE A 815 4.34 -28.20 -2.08
N LYS A 816 5.42 -28.41 -2.86
CA LYS A 816 6.20 -27.30 -3.45
C LYS A 816 5.32 -26.40 -4.30
N LYS A 817 4.47 -27.00 -5.15
CA LYS A 817 3.51 -26.26 -5.98
C LYS A 817 2.52 -25.45 -5.13
N PHE A 818 1.89 -26.06 -4.12
CA PHE A 818 1.00 -25.33 -3.21
C PHE A 818 1.71 -24.17 -2.50
N TYR A 819 2.95 -24.38 -2.06
CA TYR A 819 3.72 -23.33 -1.40
C TYR A 819 4.03 -22.16 -2.34
N SER A 820 4.48 -22.43 -3.57
CA SER A 820 4.71 -21.40 -4.60
C SER A 820 3.42 -20.61 -4.91
N GLU A 821 2.28 -21.29 -5.08
CA GLU A 821 0.98 -20.62 -5.25
C GLU A 821 0.61 -19.73 -4.05
N PHE A 822 1.01 -20.11 -2.83
CA PHE A 822 0.78 -19.31 -1.62
C PHE A 822 1.72 -18.11 -1.51
N GLU A 823 2.98 -18.25 -1.90
CA GLU A 823 3.94 -17.13 -1.95
C GLU A 823 3.54 -16.08 -2.97
N ASN A 824 3.00 -16.49 -4.13
CA ASN A 824 2.50 -15.55 -5.15
C ASN A 824 1.39 -14.63 -4.63
N LEU A 825 0.63 -15.07 -3.62
CA LEU A 825 -0.40 -14.23 -2.99
C LEU A 825 0.19 -13.14 -2.08
N MET A 826 1.45 -13.27 -1.67
CA MET A 826 2.19 -12.28 -0.88
C MET A 826 2.87 -11.20 -1.74
N ASP A 827 2.85 -11.32 -3.06
CA ASP A 827 3.54 -10.39 -3.98
C ASP A 827 3.17 -8.93 -3.65
N PRO A 828 4.14 -8.07 -3.26
CA PRO A 828 3.89 -6.67 -2.92
C PRO A 828 3.64 -5.79 -4.15
N SER A 829 3.90 -6.30 -5.36
CA SER A 829 3.76 -5.55 -6.61
C SER A 829 2.38 -4.92 -6.75
N ARG A 830 2.36 -3.67 -7.25
CA ARG A 830 1.14 -2.86 -7.44
C ARG A 830 0.28 -2.78 -6.18
N ASN A 831 0.93 -2.61 -5.02
CA ASN A 831 0.32 -2.55 -3.70
C ASN A 831 -0.48 -3.81 -3.33
N HIS A 832 0.17 -4.97 -3.39
CA HIS A 832 -0.41 -6.27 -3.06
C HIS A 832 -1.65 -6.63 -3.90
N ARG A 833 -1.61 -6.36 -5.21
CA ARG A 833 -2.76 -6.58 -6.12
C ARG A 833 -3.31 -8.00 -6.06
N ALA A 834 -2.45 -9.02 -6.01
CA ALA A 834 -2.87 -10.42 -5.95
C ALA A 834 -3.77 -10.71 -4.73
N TYR A 835 -3.37 -10.23 -3.54
CA TYR A 835 -4.17 -10.31 -2.32
C TYR A 835 -5.49 -9.55 -2.45
N ARG A 836 -5.45 -8.30 -2.94
CA ARG A 836 -6.65 -7.46 -3.05
C ARG A 836 -7.70 -8.07 -3.99
N LEU A 837 -7.28 -8.58 -5.15
CA LEU A 837 -8.16 -9.28 -6.09
C LEU A 837 -8.75 -10.56 -5.50
N THR A 838 -7.98 -11.28 -4.67
CA THR A 838 -8.48 -12.46 -3.96
C THR A 838 -9.55 -12.06 -2.94
N VAL A 839 -9.30 -11.06 -2.09
CA VAL A 839 -10.27 -10.62 -1.07
C VAL A 839 -11.54 -10.07 -1.69
N ALA A 840 -11.45 -9.31 -2.79
CA ALA A 840 -12.60 -8.73 -3.47
C ALA A 840 -13.60 -9.78 -4.00
N LYS A 841 -13.16 -11.03 -4.19
CA LYS A 841 -14.01 -12.15 -4.62
C LYS A 841 -14.57 -13.00 -3.47
N LEU A 842 -14.11 -12.76 -2.25
CA LEU A 842 -14.56 -13.49 -1.08
C LEU A 842 -15.77 -12.79 -0.48
N GLU A 843 -16.76 -13.58 -0.07
CA GLU A 843 -17.85 -13.09 0.76
C GLU A 843 -17.50 -13.20 2.25
N PRO A 844 -18.03 -12.32 3.12
CA PRO A 844 -17.92 -12.46 4.58
C PRO A 844 -18.45 -13.81 5.09
N PRO A 845 -17.99 -14.31 6.26
CA PRO A 845 -16.93 -13.76 7.11
C PRO A 845 -15.51 -14.01 6.58
N ILE A 846 -14.66 -12.99 6.70
CA ILE A 846 -13.25 -13.00 6.28
C ILE A 846 -12.41 -12.47 7.45
N ILE A 847 -11.26 -13.07 7.72
CA ILE A 847 -10.23 -12.47 8.57
C ILE A 847 -9.12 -11.96 7.64
N PRO A 848 -9.04 -10.64 7.37
CA PRO A 848 -8.13 -10.07 6.39
C PRO A 848 -6.67 -10.12 6.88
N PHE A 849 -5.72 -9.88 5.98
CA PHE A 849 -4.31 -9.74 6.31
C PHE A 849 -4.07 -8.42 7.06
N MET A 850 -4.18 -8.46 8.40
CA MET A 850 -4.20 -7.24 9.22
C MET A 850 -2.96 -6.37 9.12
N PRO A 851 -1.72 -6.91 9.09
CA PRO A 851 -0.53 -6.09 8.89
C PRO A 851 -0.61 -5.19 7.65
N LEU A 852 -1.19 -5.67 6.55
CA LEU A 852 -1.38 -4.87 5.34
C LEU A 852 -2.47 -3.79 5.52
N LEU A 853 -3.56 -4.08 6.22
CA LEU A 853 -4.58 -3.07 6.55
C LEU A 853 -3.99 -1.95 7.43
N ILE A 854 -3.17 -2.30 8.43
CA ILE A 854 -2.49 -1.30 9.28
C ILE A 854 -1.48 -0.49 8.47
N LYS A 855 -0.75 -1.14 7.55
CA LYS A 855 0.14 -0.46 6.60
C LYS A 855 -0.65 0.55 5.76
N ASP A 856 -1.77 0.15 5.16
CA ASP A 856 -2.61 1.04 4.35
C ASP A 856 -3.05 2.29 5.13
N MET A 857 -3.48 2.12 6.38
CA MET A 857 -3.89 3.23 7.25
C MET A 857 -2.71 4.14 7.63
N THR A 858 -1.55 3.56 7.96
CA THR A 858 -0.34 4.30 8.32
C THR A 858 0.17 5.13 7.14
N PHE A 859 0.28 4.53 5.95
CA PHE A 859 0.68 5.22 4.72
C PHE A 859 -0.31 6.32 4.34
N THR A 860 -1.62 6.06 4.47
CA THR A 860 -2.65 7.09 4.23
C THR A 860 -2.52 8.24 5.24
N HIS A 861 -2.21 7.94 6.50
CA HIS A 861 -2.06 8.93 7.55
C HIS A 861 -0.82 9.81 7.36
N GLU A 862 0.33 9.21 7.07
CA GLU A 862 1.62 9.89 6.87
C GLU A 862 1.68 10.64 5.53
N GLY A 863 1.12 10.05 4.47
CA GLY A 863 1.14 10.63 3.11
C GLY A 863 0.16 11.79 2.90
N ASN A 864 -0.85 11.95 3.76
CA ASN A 864 -1.87 12.99 3.63
C ASN A 864 -1.95 13.86 4.88
N ARG A 865 -1.95 15.19 4.74
CA ARG A 865 -2.14 16.08 5.90
C ARG A 865 -3.56 15.99 6.42
N THR A 866 -3.71 15.98 7.76
CA THR A 866 -5.02 16.02 8.43
C THR A 866 -5.72 17.37 8.23
N PHE A 867 -4.96 18.45 8.18
CA PHE A 867 -5.46 19.81 7.93
C PHE A 867 -4.77 20.42 6.70
N ILE A 868 -5.55 21.08 5.84
CA ILE A 868 -5.10 21.85 4.67
C ILE A 868 -5.67 23.25 4.84
N ASP A 869 -4.81 24.26 4.91
CA ASP A 869 -5.20 25.67 5.14
C ASP A 869 -6.14 25.83 6.35
N SER A 870 -5.82 25.12 7.44
CA SER A 870 -6.61 25.05 8.67
C SER A 870 -7.99 24.35 8.55
N LEU A 871 -8.37 23.88 7.36
CA LEU A 871 -9.57 23.08 7.15
C LEU A 871 -9.27 21.59 7.30
N VAL A 872 -10.22 20.83 7.85
CA VAL A 872 -10.14 19.37 7.95
C VAL A 872 -10.10 18.79 6.54
N ASN A 873 -9.09 17.97 6.24
CA ASN A 873 -9.02 17.22 5.00
C ASN A 873 -9.96 16.01 5.07
N PHE A 874 -11.21 16.21 4.65
CA PHE A 874 -12.24 15.19 4.68
C PHE A 874 -12.04 14.11 3.59
N GLU A 875 -11.26 14.39 2.55
CA GLU A 875 -10.79 13.35 1.62
C GLU A 875 -9.92 12.32 2.33
N LYS A 876 -8.92 12.75 3.12
CA LYS A 876 -8.12 11.86 3.97
C LYS A 876 -9.01 11.07 4.94
N MET A 877 -9.97 11.74 5.58
CA MET A 877 -10.88 11.07 6.53
C MET A 877 -11.62 9.92 5.86
N ARG A 878 -12.16 10.16 4.66
CA ARG A 878 -12.85 9.14 3.86
C ARG A 878 -11.93 7.98 3.45
N MET A 879 -10.69 8.26 3.05
CA MET A 879 -9.73 7.21 2.70
C MET A 879 -9.48 6.26 3.88
N ILE A 880 -9.31 6.80 5.09
CA ILE A 880 -9.11 6.00 6.30
C ILE A 880 -10.40 5.27 6.71
N ALA A 881 -11.55 5.95 6.64
CA ALA A 881 -12.85 5.36 6.94
C ALA A 881 -13.14 4.15 6.04
N ASN A 882 -12.76 4.19 4.75
CA ASN A 882 -12.93 3.06 3.84
C ASN A 882 -12.24 1.79 4.35
N THR A 883 -11.01 1.88 4.88
CA THR A 883 -10.31 0.71 5.45
C THR A 883 -11.05 0.17 6.68
N VAL A 884 -11.59 1.05 7.53
CA VAL A 884 -12.40 0.64 8.69
C VAL A 884 -13.69 -0.06 8.22
N LYS A 885 -14.38 0.48 7.21
CA LYS A 885 -15.57 -0.14 6.61
C LYS A 885 -15.26 -1.49 5.96
N THR A 886 -14.08 -1.66 5.35
CA THR A 886 -13.63 -2.97 4.86
C THR A 886 -13.55 -3.99 6.00
N MET A 887 -12.98 -3.62 7.15
CA MET A 887 -12.95 -4.51 8.32
C MET A 887 -14.35 -4.85 8.83
N ARG A 888 -15.27 -3.88 8.85
CA ARG A 888 -16.67 -4.12 9.19
C ARG A 888 -17.34 -5.10 8.23
N HIS A 889 -17.15 -4.91 6.92
CA HIS A 889 -17.67 -5.81 5.89
C HIS A 889 -17.16 -7.24 6.09
N CYS A 890 -15.85 -7.41 6.31
CA CYS A 890 -15.24 -8.71 6.60
C CYS A 890 -15.89 -9.44 7.80
N ARG A 891 -16.50 -8.71 8.74
CA ARG A 891 -17.15 -9.23 9.96
C ARG A 891 -18.68 -9.22 9.92
N SER A 892 -19.29 -8.83 8.81
CA SER A 892 -20.73 -8.60 8.70
C SER A 892 -21.58 -9.86 8.83
N GLN A 893 -21.01 -11.03 8.53
CA GLN A 893 -21.67 -12.33 8.69
C GLN A 893 -21.03 -13.15 9.81
N PRO A 894 -21.82 -13.94 10.58
CA PRO A 894 -21.26 -14.84 11.57
C PRO A 894 -20.53 -16.00 10.89
N PHE A 895 -19.42 -16.44 11.48
CA PHE A 895 -18.75 -17.67 11.04
C PHE A 895 -19.56 -18.91 11.47
N SER A 896 -20.31 -19.47 10.51
CA SER A 896 -20.90 -20.82 10.57
C SER A 896 -19.97 -21.81 9.87
N PRO A 897 -19.36 -22.76 10.57
CA PRO A 897 -18.68 -23.87 9.93
C PRO A 897 -19.73 -24.90 9.50
N ASP A 898 -20.30 -24.77 8.31
CA ASP A 898 -21.17 -25.79 7.71
C ASP A 898 -20.34 -26.99 7.19
N SER A 899 -19.44 -27.51 8.04
CA SER A 899 -18.65 -28.70 7.74
C SER A 899 -18.96 -29.80 8.78
N PRO A 900 -19.24 -31.04 8.35
CA PRO A 900 -19.45 -32.20 9.24
C PRO A 900 -18.28 -32.47 10.23
N LEU A 901 -17.12 -31.86 9.99
CA LEU A 901 -15.90 -31.95 10.81
C LEU A 901 -15.88 -31.03 12.05
N ALA A 902 -16.81 -30.07 12.16
CA ALA A 902 -16.92 -29.23 13.37
C ALA A 902 -17.31 -30.03 14.64
N SER A 903 -17.78 -31.28 14.47
CA SER A 903 -18.39 -32.07 15.55
C SER A 903 -17.43 -32.75 16.52
N LYS A 904 -16.09 -32.65 16.38
CA LYS A 904 -15.13 -33.18 17.38
C LYS A 904 -13.83 -32.36 17.48
N THR A 905 -13.90 -31.09 17.88
CA THR A 905 -12.67 -30.39 18.29
C THR A 905 -12.23 -30.89 19.66
N HIS A 906 -11.11 -31.62 19.72
CA HIS A 906 -10.53 -32.10 20.98
C HIS A 906 -10.09 -30.90 21.86
N PRO A 907 -10.49 -30.85 23.15
CA PRO A 907 -10.12 -29.75 24.07
C PRO A 907 -8.60 -29.50 24.17
N GLU A 908 -7.80 -30.55 24.02
CA GLU A 908 -6.34 -30.51 24.03
C GLU A 908 -5.79 -29.66 22.88
N VAL A 909 -6.31 -29.86 21.67
CA VAL A 909 -5.92 -29.09 20.47
C VAL A 909 -6.26 -27.62 20.66
N ARG A 910 -7.46 -27.32 21.18
CA ARG A 910 -7.88 -25.94 21.46
C ARG A 910 -6.97 -25.25 22.49
N THR A 911 -6.51 -26.01 23.48
CA THR A 911 -5.60 -25.50 24.52
C THR A 911 -4.23 -25.20 23.93
N TYR A 912 -3.67 -26.17 23.19
CA TYR A 912 -2.39 -26.02 22.49
C TYR A 912 -2.37 -24.78 21.59
N VAL A 913 -3.36 -24.64 20.71
CA VAL A 913 -3.45 -23.50 19.79
C VAL A 913 -3.56 -22.17 20.52
N ARG A 914 -4.22 -22.11 21.69
CA ARG A 914 -4.40 -20.88 22.46
C ARG A 914 -3.19 -20.50 23.32
N GLN A 915 -2.25 -21.42 23.54
CA GLN A 915 -1.10 -21.26 24.44
C GLN A 915 0.19 -21.64 23.70
N LEU A 916 0.48 -20.94 22.61
CA LEU A 916 1.72 -21.17 21.85
C LEU A 916 2.90 -20.61 22.64
N ASN A 917 3.90 -21.45 22.86
CA ASN A 917 5.21 -21.04 23.34
C ASN A 917 6.17 -21.00 22.15
N VAL A 918 6.85 -19.88 21.94
CA VAL A 918 7.64 -19.63 20.73
C VAL A 918 8.99 -19.02 21.07
N ILE A 919 9.96 -19.20 20.18
CA ILE A 919 11.21 -18.43 20.15
C ILE A 919 10.96 -17.26 19.20
N ASP A 920 11.01 -16.02 19.71
CA ASP A 920 10.90 -14.79 18.90
C ASP A 920 12.26 -14.10 18.66
N ASN A 921 13.35 -14.65 19.20
CA ASN A 921 14.71 -14.20 18.94
C ASN A 921 15.23 -14.77 17.60
N GLN A 922 15.23 -13.93 16.57
CA GLN A 922 15.67 -14.31 15.23
C GLN A 922 17.14 -14.78 15.17
N ARG A 923 18.03 -14.26 16.03
CA ARG A 923 19.43 -14.70 16.05
C ARG A 923 19.55 -16.16 16.50
N THR A 924 18.82 -16.52 17.56
CA THR A 924 18.74 -17.90 18.06
C THR A 924 18.18 -18.84 17.00
N LEU A 925 17.09 -18.45 16.33
CA LEU A 925 16.48 -19.25 15.26
C LEU A 925 17.44 -19.47 14.07
N THR A 926 18.17 -18.42 13.68
CA THR A 926 19.18 -18.52 12.62
C THR A 926 20.34 -19.45 13.03
N GLN A 927 20.82 -19.37 14.28
CA GLN A 927 21.85 -20.28 14.79
C GLN A 927 21.38 -21.75 14.76
N LEU A 928 20.19 -22.04 15.31
CA LEU A 928 19.59 -23.38 15.25
C LEU A 928 19.49 -23.90 13.81
N SER A 929 19.05 -23.05 12.87
CA SER A 929 18.99 -23.44 11.46
C SER A 929 20.35 -23.79 10.88
N HIS A 930 21.40 -23.04 11.21
CA HIS A 930 22.77 -23.33 10.78
C HIS A 930 23.32 -24.63 11.36
N GLU A 931 22.95 -24.97 12.60
CA GLU A 931 23.28 -26.26 13.22
C GLU A 931 22.56 -27.43 12.54
N LEU A 932 21.32 -27.23 12.09
CA LEU A 932 20.55 -28.25 11.36
C LEU A 932 21.13 -28.55 9.98
N GLU A 933 21.49 -27.51 9.22
CA GLU A 933 22.04 -27.61 7.87
C GLU A 933 23.15 -26.56 7.66
N PRO A 934 24.44 -26.90 7.89
CA PRO A 934 25.56 -25.97 7.71
C PRO A 934 25.66 -25.48 6.26
N ARG A 935 26.12 -24.24 6.04
CA ARG A 935 26.43 -23.75 4.68
C ARG A 935 27.60 -24.58 4.13
N ARG A 936 27.46 -25.11 2.91
CA ARG A 936 28.61 -25.71 2.19
C ARG A 936 29.61 -24.58 1.94
N SER A 937 30.83 -24.75 2.46
CA SER A 937 31.98 -23.86 2.26
C SER A 937 32.40 -23.78 0.81
#